data_AF-A0A9E1ACH4-F1
#
_entry.id   AF-A0A9E1ACH4-F1
#
_cell.length_a   1.000
_cell.length_b   1.000
_cell.length_c   1.000
_cell.angle_alpha   90.00
_cell.angle_beta   90.00
_cell.angle_gamma   90.00
#
_symmetry.space_group_name_H-M   'P 1'
#
loop_
_entity.id
_entity.type
_entity.pdbx_description
1 polymer ?
#
loop_
_entity_poly.entity_id
_entity_poly.type
_entity_poly.pdbx_seq_one_letter_code
_entity_poly.pdbx_strand_id
1 'polypeptide(L)'
;MQKNSALWILRATDGCVSDLKYGSWTISSYEQEAATTLAAAGWSPITAAVLCSRGYDTPEKAQAFLSPDVPLSSPFALLDMEQAAARVKKALERREHICVFGDYDVDGITATCLLTDFLRKRGGHVTSYIPARLEEGYGLNEIAVRALHEQDVKLIITVDCGITANQEAALCRELGMELVITDHHECKSDLPEAVAVVDPHRKEQPEPILEMAGVGVAFKLAAALHGDQEALLAEYCDLLCLGTVADVMPLTGENRKMVWQGLQALANPKRVGIAALMAECGAMRPPITAGTIGYTLAPRINAAGRMGHVDIATELFLTNDAARAVSLASQLCKLNRKRQDVESGIYKQAVSMLPAGKSPKAIVLADETWHQGVVGIVASRLAEEYSCPTFLICLDGDKGKASSRSYGGFNLFASLEQLSDLLESYGGHELAAGFTIRREQIDLFRERILALTDAFSRSPACNPSLKIDCEIPPQLLTVPNVQQLDELEPCGAGCPRPVLYMRNMTVTDLSEVGGGKHLRLRLSGHGYHFNGIFFSTTARLAAVALGDVVDIAYTPQVNEYRGLRTVQLNLLDIRPNEQVRSRLKEGKALYRRHMQGQALSQEDLEHLIPSRQDFVAVWKYLAASAQNGVVCEEFGCLARKITRFAGYACGGSKIRVCLDVFQEQGLLQMEQRPKVLVIHLTSDGKKVDLEQSPTLQHLKERLKAGI
;
A
#
# COMPACT_ATOMS: atom_id res chain seq x y z
N MET A 1 42.98 28.94 15.04
CA MET A 1 42.48 28.10 13.92
C MET A 1 41.78 26.79 14.35
N GLN A 2 41.33 26.61 15.60
CA GLN A 2 40.66 25.36 16.05
C GLN A 2 39.29 25.55 16.72
N LYS A 3 38.74 26.77 16.77
CA LYS A 3 37.42 27.04 17.40
C LYS A 3 36.21 27.11 16.44
N ASN A 4 36.44 27.16 15.12
CA ASN A 4 35.34 27.24 14.15
C ASN A 4 34.83 25.89 13.66
N SER A 5 35.56 24.78 13.83
CA SER A 5 35.19 23.46 13.31
C SER A 5 33.92 22.87 13.92
N ALA A 6 33.53 23.26 15.15
CA ALA A 6 32.36 22.73 15.84
C ALA A 6 31.01 23.22 15.27
N LEU A 7 30.96 24.40 14.63
CA LEU A 7 29.75 24.95 14.01
C LEU A 7 29.40 24.29 12.68
N TRP A 8 30.40 23.75 11.97
CA TRP A 8 30.22 23.12 10.65
C TRP A 8 29.78 21.65 10.74
N ILE A 9 30.18 20.95 11.82
CA ILE A 9 29.86 19.53 12.03
C ILE A 9 28.37 19.33 12.36
N LEU A 10 27.72 20.29 13.02
CA LEU A 10 26.28 20.23 13.35
C LEU A 10 25.34 20.41 12.13
N ARG A 11 25.85 20.91 11.00
CA ARG A 11 25.09 21.05 9.74
C ARG A 11 25.29 19.86 8.78
N ALA A 12 26.14 18.89 9.12
CA ALA A 12 26.47 17.75 8.25
C ALA A 12 25.43 16.62 8.26
N THR A 13 24.36 16.73 9.06
CA THR A 13 23.32 15.70 9.19
C THR A 13 22.10 15.92 8.29
N ASP A 14 22.26 16.56 7.13
CA ASP A 14 21.22 16.53 6.08
C ASP A 14 21.15 15.11 5.52
N GLY A 15 20.31 14.33 6.19
CA GLY A 15 20.15 12.88 6.08
C GLY A 15 20.07 12.40 4.65
N CYS A 16 20.79 11.32 4.40
CA CYS A 16 20.57 10.44 3.27
C CYS A 16 19.18 9.83 3.41
N VAL A 17 18.16 10.47 2.84
CA VAL A 17 16.89 9.85 2.50
C VAL A 17 16.63 10.34 1.08
N SER A 18 16.45 9.42 0.14
CA SER A 18 16.12 9.74 -1.23
C SER A 18 14.92 10.70 -1.26
N ASP A 19 15.11 11.87 -1.89
CA ASP A 19 14.14 12.97 -1.99
C ASP A 19 12.85 12.60 -2.81
N LEU A 20 12.56 11.31 -3.02
CA LEU A 20 11.47 10.76 -3.83
C LEU A 20 10.67 9.71 -3.05
N LYS A 21 9.34 9.66 -3.28
CA LYS A 21 8.42 8.66 -2.68
C LYS A 21 8.90 7.22 -2.88
N TYR A 22 9.51 6.95 -4.03
CA TYR A 22 9.99 5.63 -4.43
C TYR A 22 11.48 5.59 -4.71
N GLY A 23 12.34 6.36 -4.04
CA GLY A 23 13.81 6.21 -4.12
C GLY A 23 14.44 6.26 -5.53
N SER A 24 14.30 5.18 -6.30
CA SER A 24 14.67 5.01 -7.71
C SER A 24 13.48 4.57 -8.60
N TRP A 25 13.54 4.87 -9.91
CA TRP A 25 12.61 4.30 -10.90
C TRP A 25 13.34 3.21 -11.68
N THR A 26 12.78 2.01 -11.70
CA THR A 26 13.25 0.89 -12.54
C THR A 26 12.33 0.80 -13.75
N ILE A 27 12.83 1.21 -14.91
CA ILE A 27 12.08 1.22 -16.16
C ILE A 27 12.46 -0.03 -16.94
N SER A 28 11.50 -0.93 -17.15
CA SER A 28 11.69 -2.11 -17.98
C SER A 28 11.80 -1.71 -19.46
N SER A 29 12.52 -2.53 -20.22
CA SER A 29 12.61 -2.46 -21.67
C SER A 29 11.92 -3.66 -22.31
N TYR A 30 11.50 -3.53 -23.55
CA TYR A 30 10.93 -4.62 -24.33
C TYR A 30 11.52 -4.65 -25.75
N GLU A 31 11.50 -5.82 -26.37
CA GLU A 31 11.95 -5.98 -27.76
C GLU A 31 10.90 -5.43 -28.74
N GLN A 32 11.33 -4.53 -29.62
CA GLN A 32 10.42 -3.88 -30.57
C GLN A 32 9.82 -4.87 -31.58
N GLU A 33 10.57 -5.91 -31.96
CA GLU A 33 10.11 -6.95 -32.87
C GLU A 33 8.97 -7.78 -32.25
N ALA A 34 9.13 -8.21 -31.00
CA ALA A 34 8.08 -8.89 -30.24
C ALA A 34 6.82 -8.02 -30.13
N ALA A 35 6.96 -6.74 -29.76
CA ALA A 35 5.84 -5.82 -29.66
C ALA A 35 5.14 -5.60 -31.03
N THR A 36 5.90 -5.59 -32.12
CA THR A 36 5.33 -5.50 -33.49
C THR A 36 4.55 -6.76 -33.85
N THR A 37 5.06 -7.95 -33.48
CA THR A 37 4.37 -9.23 -33.67
C THR A 37 3.04 -9.27 -32.90
N LEU A 38 3.04 -8.86 -31.63
CA LEU A 38 1.80 -8.74 -30.86
C LEU A 38 0.85 -7.70 -31.47
N ALA A 39 1.37 -6.56 -31.94
CA ALA A 39 0.53 -5.57 -32.59
C ALA A 39 -0.15 -6.12 -33.85
N ALA A 40 0.57 -6.91 -34.65
CA ALA A 40 0.02 -7.59 -35.82
C ALA A 40 -1.02 -8.68 -35.46
N ALA A 41 -0.94 -9.24 -34.26
CA ALA A 41 -1.89 -10.22 -33.73
C ALA A 41 -3.18 -9.60 -33.13
N GLY A 42 -3.29 -8.26 -33.09
CA GLY A 42 -4.52 -7.55 -32.72
C GLY A 42 -4.43 -6.72 -31.42
N TRP A 43 -3.30 -6.77 -30.71
CA TRP A 43 -3.07 -5.89 -29.58
C TRP A 43 -2.65 -4.48 -30.05
N SER A 44 -2.97 -3.48 -29.27
CA SER A 44 -2.62 -2.09 -29.52
C SER A 44 -1.13 -1.92 -29.22
N PRO A 45 -0.46 -0.95 -29.83
CA PRO A 45 0.97 -0.72 -29.58
C PRO A 45 1.31 -0.56 -28.09
N ILE A 46 0.42 0.01 -27.28
CA ILE A 46 0.65 0.16 -25.83
C ILE A 46 0.44 -1.17 -25.11
N THR A 47 -0.64 -1.90 -25.41
CA THR A 47 -0.91 -3.21 -24.78
C THR A 47 0.21 -4.20 -25.11
N ALA A 48 0.65 -4.25 -26.37
CA ALA A 48 1.77 -5.08 -26.80
C ALA A 48 3.08 -4.74 -26.07
N ALA A 49 3.42 -3.44 -25.95
CA ALA A 49 4.61 -3.00 -25.22
C ALA A 49 4.58 -3.43 -23.74
N VAL A 50 3.43 -3.26 -23.07
CA VAL A 50 3.23 -3.68 -21.68
C VAL A 50 3.40 -5.20 -21.55
N LEU A 51 2.72 -5.99 -22.39
CA LEU A 51 2.82 -7.46 -22.36
C LEU A 51 4.25 -7.94 -22.56
N CYS A 52 4.96 -7.43 -23.58
CA CYS A 52 6.36 -7.76 -23.82
C CYS A 52 7.25 -7.37 -22.63
N SER A 53 7.05 -6.18 -22.05
CA SER A 53 7.84 -5.73 -20.88
C SER A 53 7.65 -6.60 -19.64
N ARG A 54 6.54 -7.34 -19.56
CA ARG A 54 6.22 -8.31 -18.51
C ARG A 54 6.64 -9.75 -18.86
N GLY A 55 7.27 -9.97 -20.01
CA GLY A 55 7.73 -11.29 -20.46
C GLY A 55 6.73 -12.09 -21.28
N TYR A 56 5.58 -11.50 -21.66
CA TYR A 56 4.60 -12.10 -22.56
C TYR A 56 4.87 -11.64 -24.00
N ASP A 57 5.99 -12.11 -24.55
CA ASP A 57 6.59 -11.66 -25.81
C ASP A 57 6.11 -12.41 -27.07
N THR A 58 5.19 -13.38 -26.93
CA THR A 58 4.54 -14.05 -28.07
C THR A 58 3.01 -13.98 -27.95
N PRO A 59 2.27 -14.05 -29.07
CA PRO A 59 0.80 -14.09 -29.05
C PRO A 59 0.23 -15.19 -28.15
N GLU A 60 0.87 -16.36 -28.11
CA GLU A 60 0.42 -17.50 -27.29
C GLU A 60 0.59 -17.20 -25.80
N LYS A 61 1.75 -16.64 -25.39
CA LYS A 61 2.00 -16.24 -24.00
C LYS A 61 1.05 -15.13 -23.56
N ALA A 62 0.84 -14.13 -24.41
CA ALA A 62 -0.09 -13.03 -24.17
C ALA A 62 -1.52 -13.54 -24.00
N GLN A 63 -1.99 -14.37 -24.94
CA GLN A 63 -3.34 -14.94 -24.87
C GLN A 63 -3.52 -15.82 -23.64
N ALA A 64 -2.55 -16.68 -23.31
CA ALA A 64 -2.61 -17.54 -22.13
C ALA A 64 -2.66 -16.74 -20.83
N PHE A 65 -1.92 -15.64 -20.74
CA PHE A 65 -1.92 -14.75 -19.57
C PHE A 65 -3.23 -13.98 -19.42
N LEU A 66 -3.75 -13.44 -20.52
CA LEU A 66 -4.96 -12.62 -20.51
C LEU A 66 -6.24 -13.45 -20.38
N SER A 67 -6.23 -14.68 -20.88
CA SER A 67 -7.43 -15.54 -20.94
C SER A 67 -8.00 -15.81 -19.55
N PRO A 68 -9.30 -15.52 -19.33
CA PRO A 68 -10.01 -15.97 -18.13
C PRO A 68 -10.46 -17.44 -18.23
N ASP A 69 -10.30 -18.09 -19.39
CA ASP A 69 -10.76 -19.46 -19.64
C ASP A 69 -9.68 -20.50 -19.29
N VAL A 70 -9.21 -20.44 -18.05
CA VAL A 70 -8.27 -21.40 -17.48
C VAL A 70 -9.06 -22.57 -16.89
N PRO A 71 -8.72 -23.85 -17.17
CA PRO A 71 -9.40 -24.98 -16.54
C PRO A 71 -9.20 -24.95 -15.03
N LEU A 72 -10.26 -25.24 -14.28
CA LEU A 72 -10.17 -25.37 -12.82
C LEU A 72 -9.39 -26.63 -12.47
N SER A 73 -8.44 -26.52 -11.54
CA SER A 73 -7.71 -27.67 -11.03
C SER A 73 -8.67 -28.67 -10.36
N SER A 74 -8.37 -29.97 -10.38
CA SER A 74 -9.14 -30.97 -9.63
C SER A 74 -9.09 -30.63 -8.14
N PRO A 75 -10.20 -30.70 -7.37
CA PRO A 75 -10.15 -30.47 -5.94
C PRO A 75 -9.26 -31.50 -5.24
N PHE A 76 -9.15 -32.71 -5.78
CA PHE A 76 -8.27 -33.78 -5.28
C PHE A 76 -6.79 -33.56 -5.57
N ALA A 77 -6.42 -32.44 -6.20
CA ALA A 77 -5.02 -32.01 -6.28
C ALA A 77 -4.52 -31.44 -4.94
N LEU A 78 -5.42 -30.99 -4.06
CA LEU A 78 -5.08 -30.58 -2.70
C LEU A 78 -4.99 -31.79 -1.79
N LEU A 79 -3.89 -31.89 -1.03
CA LEU A 79 -3.70 -32.97 -0.07
C LEU A 79 -4.84 -33.03 0.95
N ASP A 80 -5.18 -34.25 1.37
CA ASP A 80 -6.29 -34.59 2.27
C ASP A 80 -7.70 -34.15 1.83
N MET A 81 -7.87 -33.59 0.63
CA MET A 81 -9.21 -33.22 0.13
C MET A 81 -10.15 -34.43 0.05
N GLU A 82 -9.64 -35.60 -0.34
CA GLU A 82 -10.43 -36.83 -0.36
C GLU A 82 -10.91 -37.24 1.05
N GLN A 83 -10.03 -37.12 2.04
CA GLN A 83 -10.34 -37.43 3.44
C GLN A 83 -11.37 -36.44 4.01
N ALA A 84 -11.18 -35.14 3.73
CA ALA A 84 -12.11 -34.08 4.09
C ALA A 84 -13.51 -34.32 3.48
N ALA A 85 -13.57 -34.53 2.16
CA ALA A 85 -14.83 -34.77 1.45
C ALA A 85 -15.54 -36.03 1.96
N ALA A 86 -14.81 -37.13 2.20
CA ALA A 86 -15.37 -38.36 2.76
C ALA A 86 -15.96 -38.13 4.15
N ARG A 87 -15.26 -37.39 5.02
CA ARG A 87 -15.74 -37.09 6.37
C ARG A 87 -16.98 -36.20 6.36
N VAL A 88 -17.00 -35.15 5.54
CA VAL A 88 -18.15 -34.24 5.42
C VAL A 88 -19.35 -34.97 4.84
N LYS A 89 -19.16 -35.83 3.83
CA LYS A 89 -20.23 -36.66 3.26
C LYS A 89 -20.86 -37.58 4.33
N LYS A 90 -20.04 -38.23 5.15
CA LYS A 90 -20.51 -39.05 6.28
C LYS A 90 -21.33 -38.24 7.29
N ALA A 91 -20.94 -36.98 7.56
CA ALA A 91 -21.71 -36.09 8.44
C ALA A 91 -23.12 -35.81 7.88
N LEU A 92 -23.19 -35.51 6.57
CA LEU A 92 -24.45 -35.26 5.87
C LEU A 92 -25.36 -36.49 5.87
N GLU A 93 -24.81 -37.67 5.56
CA GLU A 93 -25.55 -38.94 5.57
C GLU A 93 -26.13 -39.27 6.95
N ARG A 94 -25.37 -38.96 8.01
CA ARG A 94 -25.77 -39.20 9.40
C ARG A 94 -26.58 -38.07 10.02
N ARG A 95 -26.78 -36.96 9.31
CA ARG A 95 -27.39 -35.72 9.81
C ARG A 95 -26.73 -35.22 11.11
N GLU A 96 -25.42 -35.38 11.20
CA GLU A 96 -24.63 -34.82 12.29
C GLU A 96 -24.77 -33.29 12.30
N HIS A 97 -24.71 -32.66 13.49
CA HIS A 97 -24.64 -31.21 13.59
C HIS A 97 -23.22 -30.76 13.19
N ILE A 98 -23.12 -30.00 12.11
CA ILE A 98 -21.87 -29.48 11.55
C ILE A 98 -21.74 -27.99 11.90
N CYS A 99 -20.57 -27.58 12.36
CA CYS A 99 -20.19 -26.18 12.44
C CYS A 99 -19.23 -25.83 11.32
N VAL A 100 -19.55 -24.82 10.50
CA VAL A 100 -18.58 -24.14 9.63
C VAL A 100 -17.99 -22.98 10.42
N PHE A 101 -16.70 -23.06 10.74
CA PHE A 101 -15.98 -22.10 11.56
C PHE A 101 -15.07 -21.26 10.69
N GLY A 102 -15.25 -19.94 10.62
CA GLY A 102 -14.41 -19.07 9.78
C GLY A 102 -13.75 -17.93 10.51
N ASP A 103 -12.99 -17.11 9.75
CA ASP A 103 -12.42 -15.85 10.23
C ASP A 103 -13.31 -14.62 9.96
N TYR A 104 -13.02 -13.51 10.65
CA TYR A 104 -13.83 -12.30 10.69
C TYR A 104 -13.61 -11.32 9.53
N ASP A 105 -12.64 -11.57 8.66
CA ASP A 105 -12.40 -10.74 7.49
C ASP A 105 -13.25 -11.20 6.29
N VAL A 106 -13.10 -10.53 5.14
CA VAL A 106 -13.95 -10.82 3.98
C VAL A 106 -13.75 -12.24 3.47
N ASP A 107 -12.53 -12.77 3.50
CA ASP A 107 -12.26 -14.11 2.99
C ASP A 107 -12.95 -15.14 3.87
N GLY A 108 -12.68 -15.12 5.18
CA GLY A 108 -13.32 -16.00 6.16
C GLY A 108 -14.83 -15.88 6.18
N ILE A 109 -15.40 -14.66 6.08
CA ILE A 109 -16.85 -14.46 6.00
C ILE A 109 -17.41 -15.09 4.72
N THR A 110 -16.78 -14.86 3.56
CA THR A 110 -17.28 -15.38 2.28
C THR A 110 -17.12 -16.90 2.17
N ALA A 111 -16.01 -17.46 2.68
CA ALA A 111 -15.77 -18.89 2.80
C ALA A 111 -16.82 -19.56 3.70
N THR A 112 -17.10 -18.96 4.86
CA THR A 112 -18.13 -19.42 5.79
C THR A 112 -19.50 -19.43 5.15
N CYS A 113 -19.88 -18.33 4.49
CA CYS A 113 -21.17 -18.21 3.83
C CYS A 113 -21.32 -19.22 2.68
N LEU A 114 -20.28 -19.39 1.86
CA LEU A 114 -20.25 -20.34 0.73
C LEU A 114 -20.50 -21.76 1.21
N LEU A 115 -19.69 -22.24 2.16
CA LEU A 115 -19.77 -23.63 2.62
C LEU A 115 -21.05 -23.89 3.43
N THR A 116 -21.50 -22.91 4.23
CA THR A 116 -22.75 -23.01 4.99
C THR A 116 -23.96 -23.11 4.06
N ASP A 117 -24.08 -22.22 3.07
CA ASP A 117 -25.18 -22.25 2.07
C ASP A 117 -25.16 -23.57 1.29
N PHE A 118 -23.99 -24.00 0.83
CA PHE A 118 -23.79 -25.24 0.08
C PHE A 118 -24.24 -26.50 0.83
N LEU A 119 -23.83 -26.63 2.10
CA LEU A 119 -24.16 -27.80 2.92
C LEU A 119 -25.64 -27.80 3.34
N ARG A 120 -26.21 -26.63 3.65
CA ARG A 120 -27.64 -26.49 3.96
C ARG A 120 -28.53 -26.86 2.77
N LYS A 121 -28.16 -26.45 1.55
CA LYS A 121 -28.86 -26.86 0.31
C LYS A 121 -28.84 -28.36 0.07
N ARG A 122 -27.90 -29.09 0.67
CA ARG A 122 -27.80 -30.56 0.66
C ARG A 122 -28.49 -31.24 1.84
N GLY A 123 -29.24 -30.49 2.64
CA GLY A 123 -30.01 -31.00 3.78
C GLY A 123 -29.18 -31.22 5.05
N GLY A 124 -27.96 -30.67 5.13
CA GLY A 124 -27.15 -30.72 6.35
C GLY A 124 -27.74 -29.88 7.49
N HIS A 125 -27.58 -30.33 8.74
CA HIS A 125 -27.81 -29.52 9.93
C HIS A 125 -26.54 -28.73 10.23
N VAL A 126 -26.50 -27.46 9.79
CA VAL A 126 -25.28 -26.64 9.76
C VAL A 126 -25.47 -25.32 10.47
N THR A 127 -24.57 -25.02 11.40
CA THR A 127 -24.41 -23.71 12.03
C THR A 127 -23.12 -23.07 11.52
N SER A 128 -23.12 -21.76 11.34
CA SER A 128 -21.93 -20.97 11.03
C SER A 128 -21.43 -20.29 12.30
N TYR A 129 -20.12 -20.27 12.52
CA TYR A 129 -19.49 -19.59 13.65
C TYR A 129 -18.30 -18.76 13.16
N ILE A 130 -18.21 -17.51 13.60
CA ILE A 130 -17.05 -16.64 13.35
C ILE A 130 -16.73 -15.94 14.68
N PRO A 131 -15.50 -16.07 15.22
CA PRO A 131 -15.18 -15.57 16.55
C PRO A 131 -15.17 -14.05 16.62
N ALA A 132 -15.57 -13.51 17.76
CA ALA A 132 -15.49 -12.07 18.01
C ALA A 132 -14.04 -11.64 18.25
N ARG A 133 -13.40 -11.01 17.26
CA ARG A 133 -11.98 -10.60 17.29
C ARG A 133 -11.51 -9.92 18.59
N LEU A 134 -12.37 -9.09 19.18
CA LEU A 134 -12.03 -8.30 20.36
C LEU A 134 -12.10 -9.13 21.66
N GLU A 135 -13.00 -10.10 21.72
CA GLU A 135 -13.31 -10.86 22.93
C GLU A 135 -12.59 -12.22 22.94
N GLU A 136 -12.60 -12.92 21.81
CA GLU A 136 -12.10 -14.29 21.67
C GLU A 136 -10.72 -14.37 21.00
N GLY A 137 -10.32 -13.33 20.26
CA GLY A 137 -9.08 -13.33 19.48
C GLY A 137 -9.25 -13.86 18.05
N TYR A 138 -8.20 -14.47 17.50
CA TYR A 138 -8.13 -14.91 16.10
C TYR A 138 -8.22 -16.44 16.01
N GLY A 139 -8.96 -16.93 15.01
CA GLY A 139 -9.03 -18.36 14.68
C GLY A 139 -9.83 -19.22 15.67
N LEU A 140 -9.73 -20.53 15.47
CA LEU A 140 -10.32 -21.54 16.36
C LEU A 140 -9.75 -21.34 17.78
N ASN A 141 -10.63 -21.30 18.78
CA ASN A 141 -10.27 -21.03 20.16
C ASN A 141 -11.05 -21.92 21.15
N GLU A 142 -10.52 -22.08 22.36
CA GLU A 142 -11.11 -22.93 23.40
C GLU A 142 -12.56 -22.55 23.76
N ILE A 143 -12.86 -21.24 23.89
CA ILE A 143 -14.19 -20.76 24.29
C ILE A 143 -15.23 -21.23 23.27
N ALA A 144 -14.95 -21.00 21.99
CA ALA A 144 -15.83 -21.40 20.91
C ALA A 144 -15.96 -22.92 20.80
N VAL A 145 -14.86 -23.68 20.91
CA VAL A 145 -14.89 -25.15 20.85
C VAL A 145 -15.79 -25.73 21.95
N ARG A 146 -15.70 -25.22 23.19
CA ARG A 146 -16.58 -25.66 24.29
C ARG A 146 -18.04 -25.28 24.04
N ALA A 147 -18.30 -24.06 23.56
CA ALA A 147 -19.67 -23.63 23.24
C ALA A 147 -20.31 -24.45 22.10
N LEU A 148 -19.52 -24.86 21.11
CA LEU A 148 -19.99 -25.72 20.02
C LEU A 148 -20.27 -27.15 20.50
N HIS A 149 -19.44 -27.67 21.42
CA HIS A 149 -19.70 -28.96 22.07
C HIS A 149 -21.04 -28.97 22.84
N GLU A 150 -21.33 -27.89 23.57
CA GLU A 150 -22.62 -27.73 24.28
C GLU A 150 -23.83 -27.68 23.33
N GLN A 151 -23.62 -27.32 22.06
CA GLN A 151 -24.63 -27.33 20.99
C GLN A 151 -24.72 -28.68 20.27
N ASP A 152 -24.10 -29.74 20.80
CA ASP A 152 -24.04 -31.08 20.23
C ASP A 152 -23.43 -31.13 18.82
N VAL A 153 -22.52 -30.19 18.49
CA VAL A 153 -21.74 -30.23 17.26
C VAL A 153 -20.86 -31.48 17.26
N LYS A 154 -20.86 -32.21 16.14
CA LYS A 154 -20.05 -33.44 15.95
C LYS A 154 -18.88 -33.25 15.01
N LEU A 155 -19.00 -32.31 14.07
CA LEU A 155 -17.97 -31.97 13.11
C LEU A 155 -17.79 -30.46 13.04
N ILE A 156 -16.56 -30.01 13.27
CA ILE A 156 -16.14 -28.64 12.97
C ILE A 156 -15.38 -28.68 11.64
N ILE A 157 -15.76 -27.81 10.71
CA ILE A 157 -15.02 -27.55 9.47
C ILE A 157 -14.51 -26.12 9.55
N THR A 158 -13.21 -25.92 9.69
CA THR A 158 -12.64 -24.58 9.64
C THR A 158 -12.45 -24.13 8.19
N VAL A 159 -12.70 -22.86 7.93
CA VAL A 159 -12.47 -22.19 6.65
C VAL A 159 -11.64 -20.95 6.91
N ASP A 160 -10.58 -20.73 6.13
CA ASP A 160 -9.69 -19.56 6.27
C ASP A 160 -9.03 -19.42 7.66
N CYS A 161 -8.97 -20.53 8.41
CA CYS A 161 -8.29 -20.58 9.69
C CYS A 161 -8.08 -22.04 10.14
N GLY A 162 -7.31 -22.21 11.20
CA GLY A 162 -7.14 -23.48 11.90
C GLY A 162 -5.78 -24.14 11.68
N ILE A 163 -4.98 -23.76 10.68
CA ILE A 163 -3.71 -24.43 10.38
C ILE A 163 -2.68 -24.38 11.51
N THR A 164 -2.84 -23.45 12.46
CA THR A 164 -1.97 -23.33 13.64
C THR A 164 -2.63 -23.77 14.96
N ALA A 165 -3.90 -24.22 14.91
CA ALA A 165 -4.76 -24.50 16.07
C ALA A 165 -4.52 -25.91 16.66
N ASN A 166 -3.26 -26.22 16.99
CA ASN A 166 -2.86 -27.53 17.50
C ASN A 166 -3.52 -27.88 18.84
N GLN A 167 -3.65 -26.89 19.74
CA GLN A 167 -4.24 -27.09 21.07
C GLN A 167 -5.75 -27.30 20.97
N GLU A 168 -6.41 -26.53 20.10
CA GLU A 168 -7.84 -26.62 19.87
C GLU A 168 -8.22 -27.92 19.14
N ALA A 169 -7.38 -28.40 18.22
CA ALA A 169 -7.56 -29.71 17.59
C ALA A 169 -7.51 -30.85 18.64
N ALA A 170 -6.57 -30.78 19.59
CA ALA A 170 -6.49 -31.72 20.70
C ALA A 170 -7.75 -31.64 21.59
N LEU A 171 -8.23 -30.44 21.88
CA LEU A 171 -9.45 -30.22 22.66
C LEU A 171 -10.70 -30.78 21.94
N CYS A 172 -10.83 -30.59 20.63
CA CYS A 172 -11.91 -31.18 19.84
C CYS A 172 -11.94 -32.70 20.02
N ARG A 173 -10.78 -33.35 19.92
CA ARG A 173 -10.64 -34.81 20.13
C ARG A 173 -11.03 -35.21 21.55
N GLU A 174 -10.58 -34.48 22.57
CA GLU A 174 -10.95 -34.73 23.98
C GLU A 174 -12.45 -34.64 24.23
N LEU A 175 -13.13 -33.70 23.55
CA LEU A 175 -14.57 -33.50 23.62
C LEU A 175 -15.37 -34.42 22.67
N GLY A 176 -14.71 -35.32 21.95
CA GLY A 176 -15.34 -36.26 21.03
C GLY A 176 -15.92 -35.61 19.76
N MET A 177 -15.43 -34.43 19.39
CA MET A 177 -15.73 -33.77 18.12
C MET A 177 -14.64 -34.06 17.10
N GLU A 178 -15.03 -34.22 15.84
CA GLU A 178 -14.08 -34.33 14.73
C GLU A 178 -13.83 -32.96 14.09
N LEU A 179 -12.62 -32.77 13.57
CA LEU A 179 -12.17 -31.52 12.97
C LEU A 179 -11.71 -31.78 11.54
N VAL A 180 -12.14 -30.94 10.60
CA VAL A 180 -11.59 -30.82 9.25
C VAL A 180 -11.10 -29.39 9.09
N ILE A 181 -9.85 -29.22 8.65
CA ILE A 181 -9.26 -27.90 8.45
C ILE A 181 -9.19 -27.60 6.96
N THR A 182 -9.76 -26.48 6.55
CA THR A 182 -9.51 -25.87 5.23
C THR A 182 -8.95 -24.47 5.44
N ASP A 183 -7.71 -24.27 5.06
CA ASP A 183 -6.96 -23.04 5.31
C ASP A 183 -6.03 -22.76 4.14
N HIS A 184 -5.43 -21.58 4.12
CA HIS A 184 -4.44 -21.16 3.13
C HIS A 184 -3.27 -20.37 3.75
N HIS A 185 -3.22 -20.25 5.07
CA HIS A 185 -2.14 -19.56 5.76
C HIS A 185 -0.84 -20.37 5.78
N GLU A 186 0.28 -19.70 6.04
CA GLU A 186 1.58 -20.37 6.15
C GLU A 186 1.59 -21.46 7.22
N CYS A 187 1.96 -22.67 6.80
CA CYS A 187 2.01 -23.85 7.66
C CYS A 187 3.21 -23.81 8.62
N LYS A 188 2.98 -24.13 9.90
CA LYS A 188 4.07 -24.39 10.86
C LYS A 188 4.69 -25.78 10.65
N SER A 189 5.74 -26.10 11.41
CA SER A 189 6.38 -27.43 11.35
C SER A 189 5.43 -28.56 11.75
N ASP A 190 4.61 -28.33 12.77
CA ASP A 190 3.65 -29.30 13.28
C ASP A 190 2.24 -28.89 12.85
N LEU A 191 1.55 -29.81 12.19
CA LEU A 191 0.17 -29.63 11.74
C LEU A 191 -0.82 -30.12 12.81
N PRO A 192 -2.00 -29.50 12.95
CA PRO A 192 -3.02 -29.92 13.91
C PRO A 192 -3.51 -31.34 13.65
N GLU A 193 -3.77 -32.08 14.73
CA GLU A 193 -4.31 -33.44 14.65
C GLU A 193 -5.81 -33.41 14.33
N ALA A 194 -6.12 -33.37 13.03
CA ALA A 194 -7.47 -33.32 12.49
C ALA A 194 -7.74 -34.55 11.59
N VAL A 195 -9.02 -34.79 11.25
CA VAL A 195 -9.40 -35.84 10.28
C VAL A 195 -8.82 -35.55 8.89
N ALA A 196 -8.70 -34.27 8.54
CA ALA A 196 -8.08 -33.81 7.31
C ALA A 196 -7.55 -32.38 7.51
N VAL A 197 -6.39 -32.09 6.92
CA VAL A 197 -5.80 -30.75 6.87
C VAL A 197 -5.54 -30.38 5.41
N VAL A 198 -6.44 -29.58 4.86
CA VAL A 198 -6.42 -29.14 3.46
C VAL A 198 -5.87 -27.72 3.41
N ASP A 199 -4.63 -27.57 2.95
CA ASP A 199 -3.97 -26.27 2.79
C ASP A 199 -2.95 -26.36 1.64
N PRO A 200 -2.99 -25.43 0.65
CA PRO A 200 -2.05 -25.41 -0.46
C PRO A 200 -0.59 -25.15 -0.06
N HIS A 201 -0.32 -24.58 1.12
CA HIS A 201 1.03 -24.27 1.61
C HIS A 201 1.65 -25.38 2.45
N ARG A 202 1.02 -26.57 2.48
CA ARG A 202 1.63 -27.75 3.10
C ARG A 202 2.95 -28.07 2.43
N LYS A 203 3.96 -28.40 3.23
CA LYS A 203 5.31 -28.74 2.75
C LYS A 203 5.33 -29.93 1.78
N GLU A 204 4.36 -30.85 1.91
CA GLU A 204 4.24 -32.01 1.05
C GLU A 204 3.44 -31.75 -0.23
N GLN A 205 2.85 -30.56 -0.39
CA GLN A 205 2.02 -30.23 -1.54
C GLN A 205 2.85 -30.25 -2.84
N PRO A 206 2.40 -30.94 -3.90
CA PRO A 206 3.13 -30.98 -5.16
C PRO A 206 3.23 -29.60 -5.83
N GLU A 207 4.40 -29.32 -6.42
CA GLU A 207 4.61 -28.10 -7.22
C GLU A 207 3.97 -28.20 -8.63
N PRO A 208 3.47 -27.09 -9.21
CA PRO A 208 3.41 -25.75 -8.62
C PRO A 208 2.32 -25.63 -7.54
N ILE A 209 2.62 -24.94 -6.43
CA ILE A 209 1.65 -24.60 -5.39
C ILE A 209 0.43 -23.88 -6.01
N LEU A 210 -0.76 -24.31 -5.60
CA LEU A 210 -2.02 -23.68 -5.99
C LEU A 210 -2.32 -22.50 -5.06
N GLU A 211 -1.87 -21.32 -5.46
CA GLU A 211 -2.18 -20.06 -4.77
C GLU A 211 -3.69 -19.82 -4.72
N MET A 212 -4.32 -19.92 -3.55
CA MET A 212 -5.76 -19.70 -3.36
C MET A 212 -6.04 -19.00 -2.03
N ALA A 213 -7.13 -18.22 -2.00
CA ALA A 213 -7.73 -17.70 -0.77
C ALA A 213 -8.46 -18.82 0.01
N GLY A 214 -8.76 -18.61 1.28
CA GLY A 214 -9.58 -19.50 2.10
C GLY A 214 -10.94 -19.81 1.48
N VAL A 215 -11.63 -18.83 0.87
CA VAL A 215 -12.87 -19.05 0.09
C VAL A 215 -12.65 -19.98 -1.11
N GLY A 216 -11.46 -19.95 -1.70
CA GLY A 216 -11.04 -20.83 -2.79
C GLY A 216 -10.91 -22.28 -2.31
N VAL A 217 -10.26 -22.50 -1.18
CA VAL A 217 -10.11 -23.85 -0.57
C VAL A 217 -11.48 -24.40 -0.14
N ALA A 218 -12.32 -23.56 0.47
CA ALA A 218 -13.70 -23.93 0.83
C ALA A 218 -14.54 -24.29 -0.42
N PHE A 219 -14.36 -23.56 -1.53
CA PHE A 219 -14.95 -23.91 -2.82
C PHE A 219 -14.45 -25.25 -3.35
N LYS A 220 -13.15 -25.56 -3.24
CA LYS A 220 -12.61 -26.86 -3.66
C LYS A 220 -13.20 -28.01 -2.84
N LEU A 221 -13.44 -27.83 -1.54
CA LEU A 221 -14.16 -28.82 -0.72
C LEU A 221 -15.61 -29.00 -1.18
N ALA A 222 -16.34 -27.91 -1.41
CA ALA A 222 -17.69 -27.96 -1.94
C ALA A 222 -17.73 -28.61 -3.34
N ALA A 223 -16.73 -28.34 -4.19
CA ALA A 223 -16.54 -28.96 -5.50
C ALA A 223 -16.32 -30.48 -5.40
N ALA A 224 -15.47 -30.94 -4.48
CA ALA A 224 -15.24 -32.36 -4.23
C ALA A 224 -16.52 -33.09 -3.81
N LEU A 225 -17.38 -32.42 -3.04
CA LEU A 225 -18.69 -32.94 -2.62
C LEU A 225 -19.75 -32.86 -3.73
N HIS A 226 -19.64 -31.90 -4.66
CA HIS A 226 -20.62 -31.72 -5.73
C HIS A 226 -20.37 -32.60 -6.96
N GLY A 227 -19.11 -32.72 -7.38
CA GLY A 227 -18.71 -33.40 -8.61
C GLY A 227 -18.73 -32.54 -9.89
N ASP A 228 -19.27 -31.32 -9.84
CA ASP A 228 -19.28 -30.36 -10.96
C ASP A 228 -18.77 -28.99 -10.51
N GLN A 229 -17.52 -28.66 -10.87
CA GLN A 229 -16.88 -27.42 -10.44
C GLN A 229 -17.39 -26.18 -11.19
N GLU A 230 -17.76 -26.32 -12.47
CA GLU A 230 -18.17 -25.18 -13.30
C GLU A 230 -19.57 -24.71 -12.89
N ALA A 231 -20.48 -25.65 -12.62
CA ALA A 231 -21.81 -25.32 -12.08
C ALA A 231 -21.69 -24.63 -10.72
N LEU A 232 -20.80 -25.12 -9.85
CA LEU A 232 -20.58 -24.53 -8.54
C LEU A 232 -19.96 -23.14 -8.63
N LEU A 233 -19.00 -22.94 -9.54
CA LEU A 233 -18.38 -21.65 -9.77
C LEU A 233 -19.43 -20.63 -10.23
N ALA A 234 -20.29 -21.00 -11.18
CA ALA A 234 -21.36 -20.12 -11.64
C ALA A 234 -22.33 -19.71 -10.51
N GLU A 235 -22.52 -20.55 -9.49
CA GLU A 235 -23.37 -20.27 -8.34
C GLU A 235 -22.70 -19.38 -7.27
N TYR A 236 -21.39 -19.55 -7.03
CA TYR A 236 -20.67 -18.90 -5.92
C TYR A 236 -19.55 -17.94 -6.36
N CYS A 237 -19.43 -17.65 -7.66
CA CYS A 237 -18.39 -16.76 -8.20
C CYS A 237 -18.40 -15.36 -7.57
N ASP A 238 -19.56 -14.88 -7.11
CA ASP A 238 -19.67 -13.59 -6.40
C ASP A 238 -18.93 -13.60 -5.06
N LEU A 239 -19.17 -14.60 -4.21
CA LEU A 239 -18.47 -14.78 -2.94
C LEU A 239 -16.98 -15.06 -3.15
N LEU A 240 -16.63 -15.94 -4.10
CA LEU A 240 -15.23 -16.21 -4.47
C LEU A 240 -14.51 -14.93 -4.88
N CYS A 241 -15.13 -14.12 -5.74
CA CYS A 241 -14.54 -12.87 -6.19
C CYS A 241 -14.33 -11.87 -5.05
N LEU A 242 -15.28 -11.77 -4.12
CA LEU A 242 -15.15 -10.89 -2.95
C LEU A 242 -13.99 -11.33 -2.03
N GLY A 243 -13.93 -12.60 -1.65
CA GLY A 243 -12.88 -13.14 -0.77
C GLY A 243 -11.50 -13.07 -1.41
N THR A 244 -11.33 -13.64 -2.61
CA THR A 244 -10.05 -13.67 -3.32
C THR A 244 -9.46 -12.28 -3.57
N VAL A 245 -10.29 -11.28 -3.91
CA VAL A 245 -9.79 -9.90 -4.10
C VAL A 245 -9.50 -9.21 -2.78
N ALA A 246 -10.31 -9.43 -1.74
CA ALA A 246 -10.11 -8.80 -0.44
C ALA A 246 -8.87 -9.32 0.28
N ASP A 247 -8.52 -10.58 0.06
CA ASP A 247 -7.30 -11.22 0.57
C ASP A 247 -6.05 -10.96 -0.29
N VAL A 248 -6.20 -10.17 -1.36
CA VAL A 248 -5.07 -9.71 -2.19
C VAL A 248 -4.33 -10.87 -2.87
N MET A 249 -5.04 -11.96 -3.17
CA MET A 249 -4.46 -13.10 -3.88
C MET A 249 -3.99 -12.75 -5.29
N PRO A 250 -2.95 -13.42 -5.82
CA PRO A 250 -2.54 -13.27 -7.21
C PRO A 250 -3.71 -13.57 -8.17
N LEU A 251 -4.08 -12.59 -8.99
CA LEU A 251 -5.17 -12.67 -9.97
C LEU A 251 -4.69 -13.28 -11.30
N THR A 252 -4.10 -14.46 -11.19
CA THR A 252 -3.57 -15.28 -12.28
C THR A 252 -4.19 -16.68 -12.26
N GLY A 253 -4.08 -17.44 -13.34
CA GLY A 253 -4.56 -18.83 -13.38
C GLY A 253 -6.03 -18.98 -12.99
N GLU A 254 -6.35 -19.92 -12.11
CA GLU A 254 -7.74 -20.16 -11.69
C GLU A 254 -8.34 -19.02 -10.84
N ASN A 255 -7.55 -18.32 -10.03
CA ASN A 255 -8.02 -17.11 -9.33
C ASN A 255 -8.49 -16.03 -10.33
N ARG A 256 -7.78 -15.87 -11.46
CA ARG A 256 -8.20 -14.95 -12.53
C ARG A 256 -9.56 -15.34 -13.08
N LYS A 257 -9.79 -16.63 -13.35
CA LYS A 257 -11.09 -17.14 -13.83
C LYS A 257 -12.20 -16.85 -12.83
N MET A 258 -11.99 -17.19 -11.55
CA MET A 258 -12.98 -17.01 -10.49
C MET A 258 -13.35 -15.53 -10.32
N VAL A 259 -12.35 -14.65 -10.23
CA VAL A 259 -12.55 -13.22 -10.09
C VAL A 259 -13.17 -12.63 -11.35
N TRP A 260 -12.76 -13.04 -12.55
CA TRP A 260 -13.36 -12.54 -13.80
C TRP A 260 -14.85 -12.87 -13.87
N GLN A 261 -15.24 -14.13 -13.61
CA GLN A 261 -16.66 -14.53 -13.60
C GLN A 261 -17.44 -13.81 -12.50
N GLY A 262 -16.86 -13.68 -11.31
CA GLY A 262 -17.51 -12.98 -10.21
C GLY A 262 -17.70 -11.49 -10.47
N LEU A 263 -16.75 -10.80 -11.12
CA LEU A 263 -16.94 -9.40 -11.52
C LEU A 263 -18.10 -9.23 -12.52
N GLN A 264 -18.28 -10.19 -13.45
CA GLN A 264 -19.46 -10.21 -14.32
C GLN A 264 -20.75 -10.44 -13.52
N ALA A 265 -20.72 -11.36 -12.54
CA ALA A 265 -21.86 -11.60 -11.65
C ALA A 265 -22.20 -10.39 -10.77
N LEU A 266 -21.21 -9.65 -10.29
CA LEU A 266 -21.39 -8.43 -9.50
C LEU A 266 -21.96 -7.26 -10.32
N ALA A 267 -21.78 -7.25 -11.65
CA ALA A 267 -22.43 -6.25 -12.50
C ALA A 267 -23.96 -6.44 -12.55
N ASN A 268 -24.45 -7.64 -12.27
CA ASN A 268 -25.88 -7.94 -12.13
C ASN A 268 -26.10 -8.95 -10.99
N PRO A 269 -26.00 -8.51 -9.72
CA PRO A 269 -25.91 -9.40 -8.57
C PRO A 269 -27.22 -10.15 -8.33
N LYS A 270 -27.15 -11.48 -8.26
CA LYS A 270 -28.30 -12.35 -7.95
C LYS A 270 -28.58 -12.46 -6.45
N ARG A 271 -27.54 -12.42 -5.61
CA ARG A 271 -27.67 -12.45 -4.15
C ARG A 271 -28.20 -11.11 -3.64
N VAL A 272 -29.36 -11.14 -2.98
CA VAL A 272 -30.03 -9.94 -2.48
C VAL A 272 -29.16 -9.13 -1.52
N GLY A 273 -28.33 -9.80 -0.71
CA GLY A 273 -27.36 -9.16 0.19
C GLY A 273 -26.31 -8.33 -0.53
N ILE A 274 -25.69 -8.90 -1.56
CA ILE A 274 -24.68 -8.21 -2.38
C ILE A 274 -25.32 -7.04 -3.14
N ALA A 275 -26.50 -7.27 -3.76
CA ALA A 275 -27.24 -6.23 -4.45
C ALA A 275 -27.58 -5.04 -3.53
N ALA A 276 -28.06 -5.33 -2.31
CA ALA A 276 -28.37 -4.31 -1.32
C ALA A 276 -27.12 -3.53 -0.88
N LEU A 277 -25.99 -4.21 -0.63
CA LEU A 277 -24.72 -3.57 -0.26
C LEU A 277 -24.18 -2.66 -1.37
N MET A 278 -24.17 -3.14 -2.62
CA MET A 278 -23.74 -2.37 -3.77
C MET A 278 -24.62 -1.14 -4.01
N ALA A 279 -25.93 -1.27 -3.83
CA ALA A 279 -26.86 -0.15 -3.92
C ALA A 279 -26.60 0.90 -2.83
N GLU A 280 -26.49 0.48 -1.57
CA GLU A 280 -26.27 1.39 -0.43
C GLU A 280 -24.94 2.16 -0.53
N CYS A 281 -23.90 1.53 -1.08
CA CYS A 281 -22.59 2.17 -1.25
C CYS A 281 -22.39 2.91 -2.57
N GLY A 282 -23.39 2.91 -3.47
CA GLY A 282 -23.30 3.56 -4.78
C GLY A 282 -22.37 2.85 -5.78
N ALA A 283 -22.06 1.56 -5.54
CA ALA A 283 -21.16 0.76 -6.37
C ALA A 283 -21.86 0.04 -7.53
N MET A 284 -23.15 0.31 -7.79
CA MET A 284 -23.90 -0.31 -8.89
C MET A 284 -23.51 0.19 -10.29
N ARG A 285 -22.63 1.19 -10.41
CA ARG A 285 -22.26 1.80 -11.70
C ARG A 285 -21.06 1.07 -12.30
N PRO A 286 -21.19 0.42 -13.47
CA PRO A 286 -20.06 -0.20 -14.16
C PRO A 286 -19.01 0.84 -14.60
N PRO A 287 -17.76 0.41 -14.87
CA PRO A 287 -17.28 -0.97 -14.73
C PRO A 287 -17.05 -1.36 -13.26
N ILE A 288 -17.49 -2.57 -12.90
CA ILE A 288 -17.14 -3.18 -11.61
C ILE A 288 -15.78 -3.85 -11.78
N THR A 289 -14.81 -3.44 -10.95
CA THR A 289 -13.42 -3.92 -11.03
C THR A 289 -12.97 -4.48 -9.69
N ALA A 290 -11.83 -5.19 -9.65
CA ALA A 290 -11.21 -5.61 -8.40
C ALA A 290 -10.97 -4.41 -7.45
N GLY A 291 -10.66 -3.23 -8.00
CA GLY A 291 -10.60 -1.99 -7.22
C GLY A 291 -11.93 -1.56 -6.59
N THR A 292 -13.08 -1.84 -7.22
CA THR A 292 -14.39 -1.59 -6.62
C THR A 292 -14.59 -2.44 -5.36
N ILE A 293 -14.16 -3.70 -5.42
CA ILE A 293 -14.19 -4.60 -4.26
C ILE A 293 -13.22 -4.08 -3.19
N GLY A 294 -11.93 -3.94 -3.52
CA GLY A 294 -10.88 -3.59 -2.56
C GLY A 294 -11.06 -2.23 -1.87
N TYR A 295 -11.61 -1.22 -2.56
CA TYR A 295 -11.76 0.12 -2.00
C TYR A 295 -13.18 0.46 -1.55
N THR A 296 -14.21 -0.30 -1.96
CA THR A 296 -15.61 0.03 -1.64
C THR A 296 -16.32 -1.08 -0.88
N LEU A 297 -16.35 -2.31 -1.40
CA LEU A 297 -17.13 -3.40 -0.80
C LEU A 297 -16.40 -4.01 0.40
N ALA A 298 -15.15 -4.45 0.22
CA ALA A 298 -14.36 -5.12 1.24
C ALA A 298 -14.21 -4.29 2.53
N PRO A 299 -13.94 -2.96 2.49
CA PRO A 299 -13.87 -2.14 3.72
C PRO A 299 -15.17 -2.15 4.55
N ARG A 300 -16.33 -2.29 3.91
CA ARG A 300 -17.64 -2.31 4.60
C ARG A 300 -17.90 -3.66 5.25
N ILE A 301 -17.53 -4.74 4.57
CA ILE A 301 -17.61 -6.10 5.12
C ILE A 301 -16.64 -6.24 6.29
N ASN A 302 -15.37 -5.87 6.10
CA ASN A 302 -14.35 -5.87 7.16
C ASN A 302 -14.69 -4.97 8.36
N ALA A 303 -15.50 -3.93 8.18
CA ALA A 303 -15.96 -3.12 9.29
C ALA A 303 -16.81 -3.92 10.28
N ALA A 304 -17.49 -4.98 9.84
CA ALA A 304 -18.23 -5.90 10.72
C ALA A 304 -17.29 -6.55 11.74
N GLY A 305 -16.24 -7.23 11.28
CA GLY A 305 -15.24 -7.86 12.16
C GLY A 305 -14.45 -6.88 13.01
N ARG A 306 -14.06 -5.73 12.45
CA ARG A 306 -13.30 -4.71 13.19
C ARG A 306 -14.11 -4.04 14.30
N MET A 307 -15.43 -4.01 14.17
CA MET A 307 -16.34 -3.38 15.12
C MET A 307 -17.12 -4.39 15.97
N GLY A 308 -16.78 -5.69 15.92
CA GLY A 308 -17.40 -6.72 16.76
C GLY A 308 -18.83 -7.11 16.37
N HIS A 309 -19.20 -6.96 15.09
CA HIS A 309 -20.55 -7.22 14.58
C HIS A 309 -20.52 -8.07 13.30
N VAL A 310 -19.73 -9.16 13.31
CA VAL A 310 -19.54 -10.05 12.14
C VAL A 310 -20.85 -10.69 11.68
N ASP A 311 -21.73 -11.01 12.63
CA ASP A 311 -23.06 -11.56 12.42
C ASP A 311 -23.87 -10.80 11.35
N ILE A 312 -23.73 -9.47 11.31
CA ILE A 312 -24.40 -8.63 10.32
C ILE A 312 -23.94 -8.95 8.89
N ALA A 313 -22.64 -9.20 8.69
CA ALA A 313 -22.09 -9.52 7.38
C ALA A 313 -22.45 -10.95 6.94
N THR A 314 -22.38 -11.91 7.86
CA THR A 314 -22.76 -13.30 7.59
C THR A 314 -24.25 -13.42 7.29
N GLU A 315 -25.12 -12.75 8.07
CA GLU A 315 -26.56 -12.74 7.82
C GLU A 315 -26.89 -12.07 6.47
N LEU A 316 -26.18 -11.00 6.11
CA LEU A 316 -26.38 -10.31 4.84
C LEU A 316 -26.17 -11.24 3.65
N PHE A 317 -25.14 -12.09 3.68
CA PHE A 317 -24.84 -12.99 2.56
C PHE A 317 -25.65 -14.28 2.56
N LEU A 318 -26.23 -14.68 3.70
CA LEU A 318 -27.07 -15.87 3.81
C LEU A 318 -28.58 -15.59 3.69
N THR A 319 -29.02 -14.33 3.82
CA THR A 319 -30.45 -13.99 3.74
C THR A 319 -30.98 -14.02 2.30
N ASN A 320 -32.24 -14.47 2.17
CA ASN A 320 -33.03 -14.39 0.94
C ASN A 320 -34.12 -13.30 1.00
N ASP A 321 -34.21 -12.57 2.11
CA ASP A 321 -35.17 -11.47 2.29
C ASP A 321 -34.53 -10.14 1.85
N ALA A 322 -35.04 -9.56 0.76
CA ALA A 322 -34.56 -8.30 0.22
C ALA A 322 -34.73 -7.11 1.18
N ALA A 323 -35.81 -7.07 1.97
CA ALA A 323 -36.03 -6.00 2.94
C ALA A 323 -35.03 -6.11 4.10
N ARG A 324 -34.78 -7.34 4.56
CA ARG A 324 -33.75 -7.59 5.57
C ARG A 324 -32.35 -7.25 5.06
N ALA A 325 -32.03 -7.61 3.81
CA ALA A 325 -30.76 -7.29 3.16
C ALA A 325 -30.48 -5.78 3.10
N VAL A 326 -31.48 -4.95 2.76
CA VAL A 326 -31.35 -3.48 2.75
C VAL A 326 -31.02 -2.95 4.16
N SER A 327 -31.69 -3.46 5.19
CA SER A 327 -31.41 -3.08 6.58
C SER A 327 -29.97 -3.45 6.99
N LEU A 328 -29.53 -4.67 6.70
CA LEU A 328 -28.19 -5.16 7.04
C LEU A 328 -27.09 -4.39 6.27
N ALA A 329 -27.30 -4.12 4.98
CA ALA A 329 -26.40 -3.31 4.16
C ALA A 329 -26.20 -1.89 4.72
N SER A 330 -27.28 -1.25 5.17
CA SER A 330 -27.21 0.07 5.81
C SER A 330 -26.46 0.02 7.14
N GLN A 331 -26.63 -1.05 7.92
CA GLN A 331 -25.87 -1.27 9.15
C GLN A 331 -24.37 -1.41 8.88
N LEU A 332 -23.95 -2.22 7.90
CA LEU A 332 -22.54 -2.32 7.51
C LEU A 332 -21.96 -0.98 7.06
N CYS A 333 -22.72 -0.18 6.31
CA CYS A 333 -22.28 1.16 5.91
C CYS A 333 -22.13 2.11 7.11
N LYS A 334 -23.00 2.00 8.13
CA LYS A 334 -22.85 2.74 9.40
C LYS A 334 -21.61 2.30 10.17
N LEU A 335 -21.35 0.99 10.26
CA LEU A 335 -20.15 0.45 10.91
C LEU A 335 -18.87 0.93 10.22
N ASN A 336 -18.84 0.94 8.88
CA ASN A 336 -17.70 1.46 8.15
C ASN A 336 -17.45 2.95 8.42
N ARG A 337 -18.50 3.77 8.50
CA ARG A 337 -18.37 5.18 8.89
C ARG A 337 -17.81 5.33 10.31
N LYS A 338 -18.36 4.59 11.27
CA LYS A 338 -17.85 4.57 12.66
C LYS A 338 -16.37 4.16 12.71
N ARG A 339 -15.98 3.13 11.95
CA ARG A 339 -14.59 2.69 11.82
C ARG A 339 -13.69 3.77 11.19
N GLN A 340 -14.17 4.49 10.17
CA GLN A 340 -13.46 5.63 9.55
C GLN A 340 -13.25 6.78 10.54
N ASP A 341 -14.26 7.09 11.37
CA ASP A 341 -14.18 8.13 12.38
C ASP A 341 -13.15 7.79 13.46
N VAL A 342 -13.16 6.53 13.95
CA VAL A 342 -12.16 6.01 14.90
C VAL A 342 -10.76 6.05 14.30
N GLU A 343 -10.58 5.60 13.04
CA GLU A 343 -9.29 5.67 12.34
C GLU A 343 -8.77 7.11 12.27
N SER A 344 -9.63 8.05 11.89
CA SER A 344 -9.28 9.47 11.78
C SER A 344 -8.87 10.06 13.13
N GLY A 345 -9.55 9.67 14.22
CA GLY A 345 -9.20 10.05 15.59
C GLY A 345 -7.82 9.55 16.01
N ILE A 346 -7.58 8.24 15.88
CA ILE A 346 -6.30 7.60 16.22
C ILE A 346 -5.17 8.20 15.37
N TYR A 347 -5.39 8.39 14.06
CA TYR A 347 -4.38 8.98 13.18
C TYR A 347 -3.99 10.40 13.62
N LYS A 348 -4.95 11.27 13.96
CA LYS A 348 -4.65 12.63 14.43
C LYS A 348 -3.85 12.63 15.73
N GLN A 349 -4.20 11.75 16.67
CA GLN A 349 -3.47 11.58 17.93
C GLN A 349 -2.04 11.09 17.65
N ALA A 350 -1.88 10.03 16.84
CA ALA A 350 -0.58 9.49 16.49
C ALA A 350 0.33 10.53 15.84
N VAL A 351 -0.19 11.31 14.87
CA VAL A 351 0.56 12.41 14.24
C VAL A 351 0.95 13.48 15.26
N SER A 352 0.10 13.80 16.24
CA SER A 352 0.42 14.78 17.29
C SER A 352 1.50 14.32 18.28
N MET A 353 1.71 13.01 18.42
CA MET A 353 2.75 12.42 19.26
C MET A 353 4.13 12.39 18.57
N LEU A 354 4.19 12.64 17.25
CA LEU A 354 5.45 12.65 16.52
C LEU A 354 6.26 13.92 16.82
N PRO A 355 7.58 13.81 17.03
CA PRO A 355 8.44 14.97 17.28
C PRO A 355 8.49 15.89 16.05
N ALA A 356 8.46 17.20 16.30
CA ALA A 356 8.62 18.20 15.25
C ALA A 356 10.05 18.17 14.65
N GLY A 357 10.17 18.38 13.34
CA GLY A 357 11.43 18.70 12.68
C GLY A 357 12.25 17.54 12.08
N LYS A 358 11.99 16.26 12.40
CA LYS A 358 12.71 15.13 11.76
C LYS A 358 11.77 14.01 11.34
N SER A 359 12.04 13.41 10.18
CA SER A 359 11.38 12.17 9.76
C SER A 359 11.72 11.07 10.76
N PRO A 360 10.73 10.38 11.35
CA PRO A 360 11.02 9.19 12.13
C PRO A 360 11.61 8.11 11.22
N LYS A 361 12.64 7.41 11.70
CA LYS A 361 13.16 6.18 11.04
C LYS A 361 12.30 4.97 11.33
N ALA A 362 11.56 5.04 12.44
CA ALA A 362 10.48 4.15 12.81
C ALA A 362 9.48 4.94 13.66
N ILE A 363 8.21 4.57 13.60
CA ILE A 363 7.16 5.11 14.47
C ILE A 363 6.80 4.04 15.49
N VAL A 364 7.01 4.30 16.78
CA VAL A 364 6.59 3.39 17.87
C VAL A 364 5.80 4.22 18.88
N LEU A 365 4.47 4.05 18.86
CA LEU A 365 3.55 4.84 19.66
C LEU A 365 2.58 3.91 20.41
N ALA A 366 2.13 4.36 21.58
CA ALA A 366 1.24 3.60 22.44
C ALA A 366 0.21 4.53 23.09
N ASP A 367 -1.04 4.07 23.19
CA ASP A 367 -2.12 4.81 23.86
C ASP A 367 -3.20 3.84 24.37
N GLU A 368 -3.86 4.19 25.49
CA GLU A 368 -4.95 3.41 26.10
C GLU A 368 -6.29 3.63 25.41
N THR A 369 -6.46 4.74 24.69
CA THR A 369 -7.72 5.11 24.03
C THR A 369 -7.87 4.50 22.63
N TRP A 370 -6.84 3.82 22.14
CA TRP A 370 -6.83 3.28 20.80
C TRP A 370 -7.66 2.00 20.68
N HIS A 371 -8.32 1.84 19.54
CA HIS A 371 -9.16 0.68 19.28
C HIS A 371 -8.36 -0.41 18.57
N GLN A 372 -8.17 -1.58 19.20
CA GLN A 372 -7.37 -2.70 18.68
C GLN A 372 -7.78 -3.14 17.26
N GLY A 373 -9.08 -3.15 16.93
CA GLY A 373 -9.56 -3.50 15.59
C GLY A 373 -9.19 -2.51 14.46
N VAL A 374 -8.72 -1.30 14.81
CA VAL A 374 -8.49 -0.19 13.87
C VAL A 374 -7.00 0.23 13.78
N VAL A 375 -6.21 0.04 14.85
CA VAL A 375 -4.79 0.47 14.89
C VAL A 375 -3.96 -0.03 13.71
N GLY A 376 -4.19 -1.24 13.21
CA GLY A 376 -3.45 -1.76 12.05
C GLY A 376 -3.66 -0.97 10.76
N ILE A 377 -4.84 -0.36 10.56
CA ILE A 377 -5.12 0.51 9.40
C ILE A 377 -4.33 1.81 9.51
N VAL A 378 -4.29 2.38 10.71
CA VAL A 378 -3.54 3.60 10.98
C VAL A 378 -2.04 3.36 10.84
N ALA A 379 -1.55 2.20 11.31
CA ALA A 379 -0.16 1.80 11.14
C ALA A 379 0.24 1.71 9.66
N SER A 380 -0.61 1.13 8.80
CA SER A 380 -0.37 1.08 7.34
C SER A 380 -0.26 2.48 6.75
N ARG A 381 -1.22 3.34 7.08
CA ARG A 381 -1.27 4.70 6.57
C ARG A 381 -0.06 5.54 7.00
N LEU A 382 0.34 5.44 8.26
CA LEU A 382 1.53 6.12 8.78
C LEU A 382 2.82 5.58 8.13
N ALA A 383 2.93 4.26 7.96
CA ALA A 383 4.10 3.65 7.34
C ALA A 383 4.31 4.13 5.90
N GLU A 384 3.23 4.25 5.13
CA GLU A 384 3.27 4.79 3.76
C GLU A 384 3.58 6.29 3.74
N GLU A 385 2.89 7.09 4.56
CA GLU A 385 2.99 8.55 4.56
C GLU A 385 4.36 9.05 5.04
N TYR A 386 4.88 8.44 6.10
CA TYR A 386 6.17 8.76 6.69
C TYR A 386 7.31 7.92 6.13
N SER A 387 7.01 6.94 5.26
CA SER A 387 8.00 6.10 4.60
C SER A 387 8.94 5.40 5.58
N CYS A 388 8.37 4.83 6.65
CA CYS A 388 9.12 4.13 7.69
C CYS A 388 8.30 3.03 8.38
N PRO A 389 8.94 2.00 8.95
CA PRO A 389 8.23 0.98 9.74
C PRO A 389 7.45 1.60 10.91
N THR A 390 6.21 1.18 11.08
CA THR A 390 5.29 1.74 12.08
C THR A 390 4.72 0.65 12.99
N PHE A 391 4.71 0.92 14.29
CA PHE A 391 4.29 0.05 15.38
C PHE A 391 3.32 0.84 16.28
N LEU A 392 2.03 0.48 16.26
CA LEU A 392 1.02 1.12 17.11
C LEU A 392 0.53 0.14 18.17
N ILE A 393 0.63 0.54 19.44
CA ILE A 393 0.36 -0.31 20.61
C ILE A 393 -0.92 0.18 21.29
N CYS A 394 -1.93 -0.69 21.36
CA CYS A 394 -3.13 -0.48 22.14
C CYS A 394 -2.87 -0.95 23.57
N LEU A 395 -2.85 -0.04 24.53
CA LEU A 395 -2.60 -0.37 25.94
C LEU A 395 -3.89 -0.83 26.64
N ASP A 396 -3.77 -1.89 27.43
CA ASP A 396 -4.79 -2.38 28.36
C ASP A 396 -4.11 -2.73 29.68
N GLY A 397 -4.26 -1.85 30.68
CA GLY A 397 -3.56 -1.97 31.95
C GLY A 397 -2.03 -1.95 31.81
N ASP A 398 -1.35 -2.96 32.33
CA ASP A 398 0.10 -3.13 32.30
C ASP A 398 0.63 -3.74 30.99
N LYS A 399 -0.26 -4.15 30.08
CA LYS A 399 0.08 -4.79 28.80
C LYS A 399 -0.39 -3.95 27.62
N GLY A 400 0.15 -4.25 26.44
CA GLY A 400 -0.29 -3.65 25.20
C GLY A 400 -0.22 -4.63 24.04
N LYS A 401 -1.24 -4.60 23.17
CA LYS A 401 -1.29 -5.35 21.91
C LYS A 401 -0.95 -4.43 20.75
N ALA A 402 0.05 -4.82 19.98
CA ALA A 402 0.58 -4.02 18.89
C ALA A 402 0.12 -4.49 17.51
N SER A 403 -0.03 -3.54 16.59
CA SER A 403 -0.13 -3.81 15.16
C SER A 403 0.95 -3.04 14.41
N SER A 404 1.69 -3.75 13.57
CA SER A 404 2.90 -3.25 12.93
C SER A 404 2.84 -3.36 11.41
N ARG A 405 3.47 -2.41 10.71
CA ARG A 405 3.57 -2.35 9.26
C ARG A 405 4.97 -1.98 8.82
N SER A 406 5.49 -2.74 7.86
CA SER A 406 6.82 -2.53 7.29
C SER A 406 6.81 -1.36 6.31
N TYR A 407 8.00 -0.87 5.96
CA TYR A 407 8.23 -0.03 4.80
C TYR A 407 9.60 -0.35 4.20
N GLY A 408 9.71 -0.28 2.86
CA GLY A 408 10.99 -0.33 2.16
C GLY A 408 11.76 -1.65 2.28
N GLY A 409 11.08 -2.77 2.55
CA GLY A 409 11.71 -4.10 2.70
C GLY A 409 12.24 -4.39 4.12
N PHE A 410 11.84 -3.60 5.12
CA PHE A 410 12.22 -3.84 6.51
C PHE A 410 11.51 -5.09 7.08
N ASN A 411 12.23 -6.15 7.40
CA ASN A 411 11.60 -7.38 7.86
C ASN A 411 11.11 -7.28 9.32
N LEU A 412 9.78 -7.17 9.50
CA LEU A 412 9.17 -7.07 10.82
C LEU A 412 9.35 -8.35 11.64
N PHE A 413 9.07 -9.53 11.07
CA PHE A 413 9.14 -10.79 11.80
C PHE A 413 10.54 -11.05 12.35
N ALA A 414 11.58 -10.93 11.51
CA ALA A 414 12.97 -11.10 11.92
C ALA A 414 13.40 -10.04 12.96
N SER A 415 12.82 -8.84 12.91
CA SER A 415 13.07 -7.80 13.92
C SER A 415 12.39 -8.10 15.25
N LEU A 416 11.17 -8.63 15.24
CA LEU A 416 10.48 -9.04 16.46
C LEU A 416 11.13 -10.27 17.11
N GLU A 417 11.61 -11.22 16.31
CA GLU A 417 12.36 -12.38 16.78
C GLU A 417 13.63 -11.96 17.54
N GLN A 418 14.39 -10.99 17.02
CA GLN A 418 15.56 -10.41 17.69
C GLN A 418 15.21 -9.67 19.00
N LEU A 419 13.96 -9.26 19.18
CA LEU A 419 13.46 -8.53 20.35
C LEU A 419 12.53 -9.37 21.22
N SER A 420 12.51 -10.69 21.01
CA SER A 420 11.63 -11.63 21.71
C SER A 420 11.79 -11.59 23.23
N ASP A 421 12.94 -11.16 23.75
CA ASP A 421 13.18 -10.94 25.18
C ASP A 421 12.28 -9.86 25.80
N LEU A 422 11.76 -8.93 24.98
CA LEU A 422 10.88 -7.83 25.40
C LEU A 422 9.40 -8.15 25.22
N LEU A 423 9.05 -9.25 24.55
CA LEU A 423 7.71 -9.56 24.07
C LEU A 423 7.12 -10.73 24.87
N GLU A 424 5.84 -10.65 25.23
CA GLU A 424 5.13 -11.79 25.82
C GLU A 424 4.70 -12.79 24.74
N SER A 425 4.36 -12.29 23.55
CA SER A 425 4.03 -13.08 22.36
C SER A 425 4.22 -12.23 21.11
N TYR A 426 4.53 -12.85 19.97
CA TYR A 426 4.64 -12.19 18.68
C TYR A 426 4.34 -13.15 17.52
N GLY A 427 3.98 -12.59 16.37
CA GLY A 427 3.72 -13.34 15.15
C GLY A 427 3.46 -12.44 13.94
N GLY A 428 3.33 -13.05 12.76
CA GLY A 428 3.11 -12.37 11.48
C GLY A 428 4.23 -12.67 10.48
N HIS A 429 4.40 -11.76 9.52
CA HIS A 429 5.33 -11.92 8.40
C HIS A 429 6.20 -10.66 8.21
N GLU A 430 6.99 -10.63 7.14
CA GLU A 430 7.90 -9.54 6.80
C GLU A 430 7.21 -8.16 6.77
N LEU A 431 6.00 -8.09 6.21
CA LEU A 431 5.30 -6.84 5.92
C LEU A 431 4.31 -6.38 7.00
N ALA A 432 3.76 -7.31 7.77
CA ALA A 432 2.80 -7.05 8.83
C ALA A 432 3.00 -8.01 9.99
N ALA A 433 2.98 -7.50 11.22
CA ALA A 433 3.18 -8.30 12.41
C ALA A 433 2.40 -7.75 13.62
N GLY A 434 2.12 -8.63 14.58
CA GLY A 434 1.49 -8.30 15.85
C GLY A 434 2.27 -8.88 17.02
N PHE A 435 2.21 -8.21 18.18
CA PHE A 435 2.86 -8.69 19.40
C PHE A 435 2.17 -8.16 20.65
N THR A 436 2.44 -8.81 21.78
CA THR A 436 2.05 -8.36 23.12
C THR A 436 3.29 -7.95 23.89
N ILE A 437 3.25 -6.78 24.54
CA ILE A 437 4.39 -6.19 25.26
C ILE A 437 3.92 -5.62 26.60
N ARG A 438 4.78 -5.69 27.63
CA ARG A 438 4.53 -4.99 28.90
C ARG A 438 4.79 -3.48 28.74
N ARG A 439 3.95 -2.65 29.37
CA ARG A 439 4.03 -1.18 29.30
C ARG A 439 5.43 -0.65 29.61
N GLU A 440 6.08 -1.20 30.63
CA GLU A 440 7.44 -0.86 31.05
C GLU A 440 8.53 -1.13 29.99
N GLN A 441 8.29 -2.05 29.05
CA GLN A 441 9.26 -2.44 28.02
C GLN A 441 9.14 -1.60 26.74
N ILE A 442 8.09 -0.78 26.61
CA ILE A 442 7.79 -0.03 25.37
C ILE A 442 8.90 0.95 25.02
N ASP A 443 9.47 1.63 26.01
CA ASP A 443 10.53 2.61 25.77
C ASP A 443 11.83 1.94 25.28
N LEU A 444 12.19 0.80 25.88
CA LEU A 444 13.33 0.00 25.47
C LEU A 444 13.11 -0.62 24.08
N PHE A 445 11.91 -1.10 23.80
CA PHE A 445 11.53 -1.60 22.47
C PHE A 445 11.66 -0.51 21.40
N ARG A 446 11.17 0.71 21.69
CA ARG A 446 11.29 1.87 20.80
C ARG A 446 12.76 2.17 20.48
N GLU A 447 13.63 2.17 21.48
CA GLU A 447 15.06 2.38 21.29
C GLU A 447 15.68 1.33 20.36
N ARG A 448 15.45 0.04 20.65
CA ARG A 448 16.03 -1.06 19.86
C ARG A 448 15.51 -1.11 18.42
N ILE A 449 14.22 -0.85 18.20
CA ILE A 449 13.65 -0.76 16.84
C ILE A 449 14.24 0.40 16.05
N LEU A 450 14.45 1.56 16.70
CA LEU A 450 15.09 2.70 16.04
C LEU A 450 16.53 2.38 15.62
N ALA A 451 17.26 1.59 16.41
CA ALA A 451 18.60 1.13 16.04
C ALA A 451 18.58 0.15 14.85
N LEU A 452 17.65 -0.81 14.85
CA LEU A 452 17.50 -1.77 13.74
C LEU A 452 17.10 -1.08 12.43
N THR A 453 16.14 -0.16 12.48
CA THR A 453 15.71 0.61 11.31
C THR A 453 16.82 1.55 10.80
N ASP A 454 17.61 2.14 11.70
CA ASP A 454 18.78 2.94 11.31
C ASP A 454 19.86 2.10 10.62
N ALA A 455 20.15 0.89 11.10
CA ALA A 455 21.05 -0.04 10.43
C ALA A 455 20.52 -0.45 9.05
N PHE A 456 19.23 -0.79 8.95
CA PHE A 456 18.58 -1.16 7.69
C PHE A 456 18.61 -0.02 6.66
N SER A 457 18.34 1.22 7.08
CA SER A 457 18.33 2.39 6.19
C SER A 457 19.69 2.68 5.54
N ARG A 458 20.79 2.21 6.16
CA ARG A 458 22.15 2.31 5.63
C ARG A 458 22.55 1.13 4.75
N SER A 459 21.74 0.08 4.73
CA SER A 459 21.99 -1.13 3.95
C SER A 459 21.55 -0.95 2.49
N PRO A 460 22.20 -1.63 1.54
CA PRO A 460 21.76 -1.69 0.14
C PRO A 460 20.36 -2.30 -0.04
N ALA A 461 19.86 -3.03 0.96
CA ALA A 461 18.55 -3.68 0.92
C ALA A 461 17.37 -2.68 1.03
N CYS A 462 17.61 -1.48 1.59
CA CYS A 462 16.61 -0.42 1.66
C CYS A 462 16.51 0.34 0.33
N ASN A 463 15.80 -0.24 -0.65
CA ASN A 463 15.54 0.41 -1.94
C ASN A 463 14.05 0.36 -2.29
N PRO A 464 13.23 1.31 -1.78
CA PRO A 464 11.91 1.49 -2.36
C PRO A 464 12.15 1.91 -3.82
N SER A 465 11.73 1.09 -4.79
CA SER A 465 11.82 1.42 -6.21
C SER A 465 10.45 1.32 -6.87
N LEU A 466 10.14 2.28 -7.76
CA LEU A 466 8.95 2.21 -8.59
C LEU A 466 9.30 1.39 -9.84
N LYS A 467 8.65 0.23 -9.98
CA LYS A 467 8.71 -0.56 -11.22
C LYS A 467 7.80 0.08 -12.26
N ILE A 468 8.34 0.33 -13.44
CA ILE A 468 7.66 0.94 -14.58
C ILE A 468 7.77 -0.04 -15.75
N ASP A 469 6.64 -0.37 -16.37
CA ASP A 469 6.55 -1.33 -17.48
C ASP A 469 7.35 -0.84 -18.69
N CYS A 470 7.11 0.39 -19.15
CA CYS A 470 7.85 0.94 -20.29
C CYS A 470 7.65 2.45 -20.48
N GLU A 471 8.54 3.04 -21.29
CA GLU A 471 8.31 4.36 -21.87
C GLU A 471 7.39 4.26 -23.08
N ILE A 472 6.37 5.13 -23.14
CA ILE A 472 5.42 5.17 -24.25
C ILE A 472 5.47 6.53 -24.95
N PRO A 473 5.68 6.55 -26.28
CA PRO A 473 5.57 7.78 -27.07
C PRO A 473 4.18 8.44 -26.92
N PRO A 474 4.10 9.77 -26.73
CA PRO A 474 2.84 10.50 -26.54
C PRO A 474 1.79 10.26 -27.63
N GLN A 475 2.22 10.02 -28.87
CA GLN A 475 1.36 9.79 -30.03
C GLN A 475 0.49 8.54 -29.86
N LEU A 476 0.95 7.56 -29.06
CA LEU A 476 0.23 6.32 -28.84
C LEU A 476 -0.88 6.44 -27.80
N LEU A 477 -0.91 7.50 -26.99
CA LEU A 477 -1.91 7.73 -25.94
C LEU A 477 -3.24 8.23 -26.52
N THR A 478 -3.84 7.40 -27.36
CA THR A 478 -5.16 7.60 -27.94
C THR A 478 -6.23 6.86 -27.11
N VAL A 479 -7.49 7.31 -27.19
CA VAL A 479 -8.60 6.64 -26.50
C VAL A 479 -8.68 5.14 -26.85
N PRO A 480 -8.59 4.71 -28.13
CA PRO A 480 -8.61 3.28 -28.48
C PRO A 480 -7.47 2.48 -27.85
N ASN A 481 -6.22 2.98 -27.92
CA ASN A 481 -5.06 2.26 -27.38
C ASN A 481 -5.14 2.12 -25.85
N VAL A 482 -5.56 3.19 -25.16
CA VAL A 482 -5.73 3.16 -23.70
C VAL A 482 -6.90 2.25 -23.30
N GLN A 483 -8.01 2.27 -24.05
CA GLN A 483 -9.16 1.41 -23.79
C GLN A 483 -8.82 -0.07 -23.89
N GLN A 484 -7.93 -0.46 -24.80
CA GLN A 484 -7.55 -1.87 -24.94
C GLN A 484 -6.64 -2.38 -23.81
N LEU A 485 -6.06 -1.49 -22.99
CA LEU A 485 -5.40 -1.92 -21.75
C LEU A 485 -6.37 -2.61 -20.79
N ASP A 486 -7.68 -2.37 -20.93
CA ASP A 486 -8.70 -3.05 -20.14
C ASP A 486 -8.74 -4.57 -20.39
N GLU A 487 -8.10 -5.09 -21.47
CA GLU A 487 -7.90 -6.53 -21.65
C GLU A 487 -7.07 -7.16 -20.52
N LEU A 488 -6.24 -6.37 -19.81
CA LEU A 488 -5.50 -6.81 -18.64
C LEU A 488 -6.41 -7.07 -17.43
N GLU A 489 -7.60 -6.46 -17.38
CA GLU A 489 -8.52 -6.62 -16.27
C GLU A 489 -8.99 -8.10 -16.15
N PRO A 490 -9.20 -8.63 -14.92
CA PRO A 490 -9.04 -7.94 -13.64
C PRO A 490 -7.57 -7.68 -13.27
N CYS A 491 -7.26 -6.43 -12.95
CA CYS A 491 -5.96 -6.02 -12.43
C CYS A 491 -5.92 -6.09 -10.90
N GLY A 492 -4.82 -6.58 -10.34
CA GLY A 492 -4.60 -6.77 -8.90
C GLY A 492 -3.20 -7.29 -8.60
N ALA A 493 -3.03 -8.01 -7.48
CA ALA A 493 -1.78 -8.77 -7.25
C ALA A 493 -1.57 -9.78 -8.40
N GLY A 494 -0.33 -10.04 -8.79
CA GLY A 494 0.00 -10.90 -9.95
C GLY A 494 -0.26 -10.27 -11.34
N CYS A 495 -1.22 -9.35 -11.47
CA CYS A 495 -1.48 -8.59 -12.70
C CYS A 495 -1.75 -7.10 -12.38
N PRO A 496 -0.73 -6.30 -12.01
CA PRO A 496 -0.95 -4.91 -11.65
C PRO A 496 -1.35 -4.08 -12.88
N ARG A 497 -2.03 -2.95 -12.64
CA ARG A 497 -2.28 -1.97 -13.70
C ARG A 497 -0.97 -1.48 -14.33
N PRO A 498 -0.96 -1.18 -15.63
CA PRO A 498 0.24 -0.73 -16.31
C PRO A 498 0.75 0.60 -15.72
N VAL A 499 2.04 0.65 -15.44
CA VAL A 499 2.76 1.87 -15.04
C VAL A 499 3.67 2.26 -16.19
N LEU A 500 3.27 3.33 -16.88
CA LEU A 500 3.98 3.86 -18.03
C LEU A 500 4.82 5.07 -17.64
N TYR A 501 5.79 5.37 -18.47
CA TYR A 501 6.72 6.48 -18.29
C TYR A 501 6.72 7.44 -19.47
N MET A 502 6.85 8.72 -19.16
CA MET A 502 7.07 9.77 -20.16
C MET A 502 8.03 10.82 -19.61
N ARG A 503 9.00 11.21 -20.44
CA ARG A 503 10.04 12.18 -20.10
C ARG A 503 9.77 13.58 -20.66
N ASN A 504 10.36 14.58 -20.01
CA ASN A 504 10.40 15.97 -20.47
C ASN A 504 9.03 16.63 -20.72
N MET A 505 8.10 16.44 -19.80
CA MET A 505 6.79 17.08 -19.81
C MET A 505 6.82 18.40 -19.05
N THR A 506 6.31 19.46 -19.65
CA THR A 506 6.20 20.78 -19.01
C THR A 506 4.87 20.88 -18.26
N VAL A 507 4.92 21.31 -17.00
CA VAL A 507 3.73 21.63 -16.20
C VAL A 507 3.18 22.97 -16.63
N THR A 508 2.06 22.95 -17.35
CA THR A 508 1.42 24.16 -17.94
C THR A 508 0.24 24.67 -17.12
N ASP A 509 -0.33 23.83 -16.26
CA ASP A 509 -1.34 24.21 -15.27
C ASP A 509 -1.23 23.27 -14.07
N LEU A 510 -1.56 23.77 -12.88
CA LEU A 510 -1.64 22.96 -11.66
C LEU A 510 -2.69 23.54 -10.71
N SER A 511 -3.55 22.68 -10.16
CA SER A 511 -4.60 23.07 -9.21
C SER A 511 -4.85 21.96 -8.19
N GLU A 512 -5.11 22.33 -6.95
CA GLU A 512 -5.52 21.38 -5.92
C GLU A 512 -7.04 21.16 -5.98
N VAL A 513 -7.47 19.90 -5.88
CA VAL A 513 -8.88 19.49 -5.98
C VAL A 513 -9.26 18.55 -4.83
N GLY A 514 -10.57 18.31 -4.68
CA GLY A 514 -11.09 17.44 -3.61
C GLY A 514 -10.84 17.98 -2.19
N GLY A 515 -10.92 19.30 -2.03
CA GLY A 515 -10.65 19.98 -0.76
C GLY A 515 -9.17 20.04 -0.38
N GLY A 516 -8.27 20.10 -1.37
CA GLY A 516 -6.82 20.17 -1.14
C GLY A 516 -6.13 18.82 -0.97
N LYS A 517 -6.80 17.71 -1.33
CA LYS A 517 -6.28 16.34 -1.15
C LYS A 517 -5.56 15.78 -2.37
N HIS A 518 -5.87 16.28 -3.57
CA HIS A 518 -5.34 15.76 -4.82
C HIS A 518 -4.81 16.90 -5.69
N LEU A 519 -3.81 16.60 -6.52
CA LEU A 519 -3.18 17.56 -7.43
C LEU A 519 -3.60 17.25 -8.86
N ARG A 520 -4.29 18.20 -9.50
CA ARG A 520 -4.60 18.15 -10.94
C ARG A 520 -3.54 18.95 -11.70
N LEU A 521 -3.07 18.39 -12.81
CA LEU A 521 -2.00 18.94 -13.65
C LEU A 521 -2.44 19.01 -15.11
N ARG A 522 -1.95 19.99 -15.86
CA ARG A 522 -1.90 19.93 -17.32
C ARG A 522 -0.46 19.84 -17.78
N LEU A 523 -0.15 18.78 -18.51
CA LEU A 523 1.20 18.44 -18.94
C LEU A 523 1.32 18.64 -20.45
N SER A 524 2.41 19.24 -20.90
CA SER A 524 2.67 19.54 -22.31
C SER A 524 4.07 19.10 -22.72
N GLY A 525 4.19 18.38 -23.82
CA GLY A 525 5.49 17.95 -24.34
C GLY A 525 5.34 17.22 -25.67
N HIS A 526 6.38 17.26 -26.50
CA HIS A 526 6.42 16.57 -27.80
C HIS A 526 5.25 16.91 -28.75
N GLY A 527 4.65 18.09 -28.60
CA GLY A 527 3.47 18.52 -29.38
C GLY A 527 2.11 18.03 -28.84
N TYR A 528 2.07 17.37 -27.68
CA TYR A 528 0.86 16.83 -27.07
C TYR A 528 0.55 17.47 -25.71
N HIS A 529 -0.73 17.44 -25.34
CA HIS A 529 -1.24 17.92 -24.05
C HIS A 529 -2.07 16.83 -23.37
N PHE A 530 -1.84 16.64 -22.07
CA PHE A 530 -2.57 15.67 -21.25
C PHE A 530 -3.06 16.29 -19.95
N ASN A 531 -4.24 15.84 -19.51
CA ASN A 531 -4.70 16.10 -18.15
C ASN A 531 -4.17 15.00 -17.23
N GLY A 532 -3.53 15.41 -16.14
CA GLY A 532 -3.02 14.52 -15.10
C GLY A 532 -3.77 14.71 -13.78
N ILE A 533 -3.94 13.63 -13.03
CA ILE A 533 -4.40 13.65 -11.64
C ILE A 533 -3.43 12.86 -10.79
N PHE A 534 -2.96 13.46 -9.69
CA PHE A 534 -2.11 12.82 -8.71
C PHE A 534 -2.86 12.77 -7.38
N PHE A 535 -3.38 11.58 -7.05
CA PHE A 535 -4.20 11.39 -5.86
C PHE A 535 -3.37 11.48 -4.57
N SER A 536 -3.98 11.95 -3.48
CA SER A 536 -3.39 12.01 -2.13
C SER A 536 -2.09 12.81 -2.08
N THR A 537 -1.97 13.80 -2.97
CA THR A 537 -0.76 14.60 -3.17
C THR A 537 -1.16 16.05 -3.45
N THR A 538 -0.31 17.00 -3.05
CA THR A 538 -0.41 18.43 -3.34
C THR A 538 0.80 18.89 -4.15
N ALA A 539 0.75 20.10 -4.73
CA ALA A 539 1.89 20.63 -5.49
C ALA A 539 3.18 20.71 -4.64
N ARG A 540 3.01 21.06 -3.36
CA ARG A 540 4.10 21.09 -2.37
C ARG A 540 4.65 19.70 -2.08
N LEU A 541 3.80 18.70 -1.86
CA LEU A 541 4.24 17.32 -1.58
C LEU A 541 4.90 16.66 -2.80
N ALA A 542 4.40 16.93 -4.00
CA ALA A 542 5.01 16.52 -5.26
C ALA A 542 6.28 17.32 -5.62
N ALA A 543 6.61 18.35 -4.83
CA ALA A 543 7.72 19.26 -5.08
C ALA A 543 7.72 19.77 -6.54
N VAL A 544 6.57 20.22 -7.05
CA VAL A 544 6.40 20.65 -8.45
C VAL A 544 5.79 22.04 -8.57
N ALA A 545 6.19 22.78 -9.60
CA ALA A 545 5.74 24.15 -9.86
C ALA A 545 5.32 24.37 -11.33
N LEU A 546 4.59 25.45 -11.57
CA LEU A 546 4.21 25.88 -12.92
C LEU A 546 5.47 26.17 -13.73
N GLY A 547 5.55 25.62 -14.95
CA GLY A 547 6.70 25.73 -15.84
C GLY A 547 7.86 24.79 -15.49
N ASP A 548 7.70 23.85 -14.55
CA ASP A 548 8.68 22.79 -14.34
C ASP A 548 8.66 21.81 -15.52
N VAL A 549 9.85 21.32 -15.89
CA VAL A 549 10.01 20.19 -16.82
C VAL A 549 10.27 18.93 -16.01
N VAL A 550 9.37 17.95 -16.15
CA VAL A 550 9.28 16.76 -15.31
C VAL A 550 9.29 15.48 -16.13
N ASP A 551 9.73 14.40 -15.50
CA ASP A 551 9.42 13.04 -15.93
C ASP A 551 8.28 12.52 -15.05
N ILE A 552 7.38 11.73 -15.65
CA ILE A 552 6.17 11.22 -14.99
C ILE A 552 6.10 9.70 -15.08
N ALA A 553 5.62 9.07 -14.01
CA ALA A 553 5.19 7.68 -14.00
C ALA A 553 3.66 7.66 -13.75
N TYR A 554 2.91 7.00 -14.62
CA TYR A 554 1.45 7.10 -14.63
C TYR A 554 0.77 5.83 -15.15
N THR A 555 -0.49 5.64 -14.76
CA THR A 555 -1.41 4.71 -15.42
C THR A 555 -2.36 5.54 -16.29
N PRO A 556 -2.45 5.28 -17.61
CA PRO A 556 -3.40 5.96 -18.47
C PRO A 556 -4.82 5.43 -18.22
N GLN A 557 -5.81 6.30 -18.32
CA GLN A 557 -7.23 5.93 -18.20
C GLN A 557 -8.07 6.71 -19.22
N VAL A 558 -9.11 6.07 -19.74
CA VAL A 558 -10.15 6.78 -20.50
C VAL A 558 -11.10 7.45 -19.51
N ASN A 559 -11.12 8.77 -19.52
CA ASN A 559 -12.07 9.57 -18.74
C ASN A 559 -13.24 10.00 -19.63
N GLU A 560 -14.45 9.69 -19.21
CA GLU A 560 -15.69 10.09 -19.87
C GLU A 560 -16.42 11.15 -19.03
N TYR A 561 -16.54 12.35 -19.56
CA TYR A 561 -17.22 13.45 -18.88
C TYR A 561 -18.12 14.20 -19.85
N ARG A 562 -19.42 14.28 -19.53
CA ARG A 562 -20.45 14.93 -20.36
C ARG A 562 -20.44 14.45 -21.82
N GLY A 563 -20.24 13.14 -22.03
CA GLY A 563 -20.19 12.52 -23.35
C GLY A 563 -18.86 12.70 -24.11
N LEU A 564 -17.89 13.42 -23.56
CA LEU A 564 -16.55 13.53 -24.14
C LEU A 564 -15.61 12.50 -23.49
N ARG A 565 -15.02 11.63 -24.32
CA ARG A 565 -13.99 10.67 -23.92
C ARG A 565 -12.60 11.23 -24.20
N THR A 566 -11.75 11.25 -23.19
CA THR A 566 -10.38 11.79 -23.24
C THR A 566 -9.42 10.87 -22.51
N VAL A 567 -8.13 10.90 -22.88
CA VAL A 567 -7.10 10.24 -22.08
C VAL A 567 -6.72 11.13 -20.90
N GLN A 568 -6.80 10.56 -19.70
CA GLN A 568 -6.31 11.13 -18.45
C GLN A 568 -5.15 10.29 -17.93
N LEU A 569 -4.12 10.95 -17.38
CA LEU A 569 -2.98 10.28 -16.77
C LEU A 569 -3.18 10.27 -15.24
N ASN A 570 -3.29 9.10 -14.64
CA ASN A 570 -3.28 8.96 -13.19
C ASN A 570 -1.82 8.81 -12.75
N LEU A 571 -1.25 9.86 -12.17
CA LEU A 571 0.16 9.88 -11.77
C LEU A 571 0.36 9.02 -10.53
N LEU A 572 1.42 8.19 -10.56
CA LEU A 572 1.94 7.45 -9.41
C LEU A 572 3.10 8.19 -8.78
N ASP A 573 3.95 8.81 -9.61
CA ASP A 573 5.09 9.60 -9.18
C ASP A 573 5.47 10.65 -10.24
N ILE A 574 6.15 11.70 -9.79
CA ILE A 574 6.61 12.82 -10.61
C ILE A 574 7.97 13.28 -10.10
N ARG A 575 8.89 13.59 -11.02
CA ARG A 575 10.20 14.10 -10.65
C ARG A 575 10.69 15.14 -11.66
N PRO A 576 11.54 16.10 -11.26
CA PRO A 576 12.21 16.99 -12.21
C PRO A 576 12.94 16.17 -13.27
N ASN A 577 13.08 16.65 -14.51
CA ASN A 577 13.78 15.88 -15.55
C ASN A 577 15.27 15.61 -15.24
N GLU A 578 15.88 14.69 -15.97
CA GLU A 578 17.26 14.23 -15.70
C GLU A 578 18.29 15.37 -15.62
N GLN A 579 18.22 16.34 -16.53
CA GLN A 579 19.16 17.47 -16.53
C GLN A 579 19.06 18.31 -15.26
N VAL A 580 17.86 18.49 -14.71
CA VAL A 580 17.68 19.22 -13.45
C VAL A 580 18.11 18.37 -12.27
N ARG A 581 17.81 17.07 -12.27
CA ARG A 581 18.26 16.13 -11.23
C ARG A 581 19.77 16.07 -11.12
N SER A 582 20.49 15.94 -12.24
CA SER A 582 21.96 15.89 -12.26
C SER A 582 22.56 17.15 -11.65
N ARG A 583 22.11 18.33 -12.08
CA ARG A 583 22.57 19.62 -11.56
C ARG A 583 22.32 19.80 -10.05
N LEU A 584 21.15 19.38 -9.57
CA LEU A 584 20.84 19.42 -8.14
C LEU A 584 21.72 18.46 -7.34
N LYS A 585 21.98 17.25 -7.88
CA LYS A 585 22.84 16.23 -7.25
C LYS A 585 24.29 16.70 -7.19
N GLU A 586 24.82 17.25 -8.28
CA GLU A 586 26.16 17.85 -8.36
C GLU A 586 26.29 19.00 -7.35
N GLY A 587 25.33 19.93 -7.32
CA GLY A 587 25.32 21.04 -6.38
C GLY A 587 25.25 20.59 -4.91
N LYS A 588 24.46 19.56 -4.60
CA LYS A 588 24.36 18.96 -3.26
C LYS A 588 25.68 18.29 -2.85
N ALA A 589 26.32 17.56 -3.77
CA ALA A 589 27.63 16.95 -3.53
C ALA A 589 28.72 18.00 -3.29
N LEU A 590 28.76 19.05 -4.11
CA LEU A 590 29.70 20.17 -3.97
C LEU A 590 29.53 20.89 -2.63
N TYR A 591 28.30 21.24 -2.26
CA TYR A 591 28.01 21.88 -0.97
C TYR A 591 28.38 20.97 0.21
N ARG A 592 28.14 19.65 0.11
CA ARG A 592 28.55 18.69 1.15
C ARG A 592 30.07 18.64 1.33
N ARG A 593 30.84 18.64 0.23
CA ARG A 593 32.32 18.68 0.28
C ARG A 593 32.80 19.93 1.01
N HIS A 594 32.19 21.08 0.71
CA HIS A 594 32.45 22.34 1.43
C HIS A 594 32.18 22.22 2.93
N MET A 595 31.00 21.72 3.33
CA MET A 595 30.60 21.56 4.73
C MET A 595 31.52 20.62 5.51
N GLN A 596 32.10 19.62 4.84
CA GLN A 596 33.07 18.70 5.41
C GLN A 596 34.51 19.24 5.43
N GLY A 597 34.72 20.49 4.98
CA GLY A 597 36.03 21.13 4.94
C GLY A 597 36.99 20.56 3.90
N GLN A 598 36.51 19.73 2.97
CA GLN A 598 37.34 19.11 1.93
C GLN A 598 37.95 20.17 1.00
N ALA A 599 39.03 19.82 0.31
CA ALA A 599 39.60 20.67 -0.74
C ALA A 599 38.62 20.82 -1.91
N LEU A 600 38.51 22.05 -2.42
CA LEU A 600 37.62 22.42 -3.52
C LEU A 600 38.49 23.03 -4.61
N SER A 601 38.27 22.65 -5.87
CA SER A 601 38.97 23.30 -6.98
C SER A 601 38.56 24.77 -7.12
N GLN A 602 39.31 25.54 -7.90
CA GLN A 602 38.92 26.91 -8.23
C GLN A 602 37.54 26.95 -8.91
N GLU A 603 37.27 26.02 -9.82
CA GLU A 603 35.97 25.85 -10.49
C GLU A 603 34.84 25.53 -9.50
N ASP A 604 35.08 24.62 -8.55
CA ASP A 604 34.15 24.29 -7.47
C ASP A 604 33.77 25.55 -6.66
N LEU A 605 34.75 26.40 -6.34
CA LEU A 605 34.54 27.64 -5.60
C LEU A 605 33.75 28.67 -6.42
N GLU A 606 34.00 28.80 -7.72
CA GLU A 606 33.24 29.67 -8.63
C GLU A 606 31.76 29.23 -8.76
N HIS A 607 31.50 27.92 -8.68
CA HIS A 607 30.15 27.34 -8.66
C HIS A 607 29.47 27.39 -7.30
N LEU A 608 30.20 27.65 -6.22
CA LEU A 608 29.68 27.71 -4.85
C LEU A 608 29.46 29.14 -4.36
N ILE A 609 30.33 30.08 -4.73
CA ILE A 609 30.28 31.48 -4.29
C ILE A 609 29.17 32.23 -5.04
N PRO A 610 28.15 32.76 -4.34
CA PRO A 610 27.10 33.54 -4.98
C PRO A 610 27.61 34.92 -5.42
N SER A 611 27.16 35.37 -6.59
CA SER A 611 27.33 36.76 -7.03
C SER A 611 26.34 37.69 -6.32
N ARG A 612 26.56 39.01 -6.41
CA ARG A 612 25.58 39.99 -5.92
C ARG A 612 24.20 39.81 -6.56
N GLN A 613 24.16 39.41 -7.83
CA GLN A 613 22.91 39.17 -8.55
C GLN A 613 22.16 37.97 -7.94
N ASP A 614 22.86 36.92 -7.54
CA ASP A 614 22.28 35.73 -6.91
C ASP A 614 21.62 36.07 -5.56
N PHE A 615 22.30 36.84 -4.71
CA PHE A 615 21.70 37.30 -3.44
C PHE A 615 20.42 38.11 -3.68
N VAL A 616 20.44 39.03 -4.64
CA VAL A 616 19.26 39.84 -4.97
C VAL A 616 18.12 38.97 -5.49
N ALA A 617 18.41 38.01 -6.37
CA ALA A 617 17.41 37.11 -6.92
C ALA A 617 16.76 36.23 -5.84
N VAL A 618 17.56 35.60 -4.99
CA VAL A 618 17.06 34.75 -3.88
C VAL A 618 16.22 35.58 -2.92
N TRP A 619 16.72 36.75 -2.47
CA TRP A 619 15.99 37.59 -1.53
C TRP A 619 14.65 38.10 -2.08
N LYS A 620 14.66 38.62 -3.32
CA LYS A 620 13.44 39.11 -3.97
C LYS A 620 12.39 38.01 -4.12
N TYR A 621 12.82 36.80 -4.52
CA TYR A 621 11.92 35.67 -4.62
C TYR A 621 11.32 35.31 -3.26
N LEU A 622 12.14 35.19 -2.21
CA LEU A 622 11.66 34.83 -0.88
C LEU A 622 10.68 35.88 -0.34
N ALA A 623 11.01 37.16 -0.47
CA ALA A 623 10.16 38.26 -0.04
C ALA A 623 8.82 38.32 -0.80
N ALA A 624 8.82 38.02 -2.10
CA ALA A 624 7.61 37.98 -2.92
C ALA A 624 6.74 36.74 -2.67
N SER A 625 7.34 35.62 -2.26
CA SER A 625 6.66 34.32 -2.10
C SER A 625 6.25 34.02 -0.66
N ALA A 626 6.73 34.80 0.31
CA ALA A 626 6.43 34.58 1.72
C ALA A 626 4.95 34.87 2.03
N GLN A 627 4.27 33.92 2.67
CA GLN A 627 2.95 34.11 3.24
C GLN A 627 3.09 34.28 4.75
N ASN A 628 2.64 35.41 5.29
CA ASN A 628 2.84 35.77 6.71
C ASN A 628 4.33 35.68 7.14
N GLY A 629 5.25 36.06 6.24
CA GLY A 629 6.69 36.02 6.50
C GLY A 629 7.32 34.62 6.39
N VAL A 630 6.58 33.60 5.93
CA VAL A 630 7.06 32.22 5.85
C VAL A 630 7.04 31.70 4.41
N VAL A 631 8.13 31.06 3.99
CA VAL A 631 8.22 30.24 2.77
C VAL A 631 8.39 28.78 3.18
N CYS A 632 7.62 27.86 2.60
CA CYS A 632 7.65 26.45 2.96
C CYS A 632 7.64 25.57 1.70
N GLU A 633 8.80 25.08 1.29
CA GLU A 633 9.02 24.42 -0.01
C GLU A 633 10.10 23.33 0.06
N GLU A 634 10.01 22.30 -0.77
CA GLU A 634 11.13 21.39 -1.02
C GLU A 634 12.31 22.15 -1.65
N PHE A 635 13.55 21.85 -1.28
CA PHE A 635 14.71 22.66 -1.67
C PHE A 635 14.96 22.68 -3.19
N GLY A 636 14.88 21.53 -3.86
CA GLY A 636 14.97 21.44 -5.32
C GLY A 636 13.87 22.25 -6.01
N CYS A 637 12.63 22.20 -5.51
CA CYS A 637 11.51 23.01 -5.98
C CYS A 637 11.77 24.50 -5.77
N LEU A 638 12.23 24.90 -4.59
CA LEU A 638 12.63 26.26 -4.26
C LEU A 638 13.72 26.76 -5.23
N ALA A 639 14.75 25.95 -5.47
CA ALA A 639 15.85 26.29 -6.37
C ALA A 639 15.36 26.52 -7.81
N ARG A 640 14.43 25.69 -8.31
CA ARG A 640 13.82 25.87 -9.64
C ARG A 640 12.95 27.12 -9.70
N LYS A 641 12.13 27.39 -8.68
CA LYS A 641 11.30 28.60 -8.61
C LYS A 641 12.15 29.88 -8.58
N ILE A 642 13.23 29.91 -7.80
CA ILE A 642 14.19 31.02 -7.76
C ILE A 642 14.86 31.20 -9.12
N THR A 643 15.35 30.11 -9.73
CA THR A 643 16.00 30.15 -11.05
C THR A 643 15.06 30.72 -12.11
N ARG A 644 13.79 30.31 -12.12
CA ARG A 644 12.77 30.85 -13.02
C ARG A 644 12.49 32.32 -12.77
N PHE A 645 12.33 32.72 -11.50
CA PHE A 645 12.11 34.10 -11.11
C PHE A 645 13.30 35.01 -11.49
N ALA A 646 14.53 34.50 -11.39
CA ALA A 646 15.74 35.21 -11.73
C ALA A 646 15.91 35.44 -13.23
N GLY A 647 15.34 34.56 -14.07
CA GLY A 647 15.47 34.59 -15.53
C GLY A 647 16.82 34.10 -16.06
N TYR A 648 17.68 33.53 -15.20
CA TYR A 648 18.97 32.94 -15.55
C TYR A 648 19.27 31.74 -14.63
N ALA A 649 20.22 30.89 -15.03
CA ALA A 649 20.59 29.70 -14.27
C ALA A 649 21.27 30.05 -12.94
N CYS A 650 20.53 29.94 -11.82
CA CYS A 650 21.07 30.09 -10.47
C CYS A 650 21.35 28.70 -9.88
N GLY A 651 22.62 28.38 -9.62
CA GLY A 651 23.03 27.06 -9.14
C GLY A 651 22.46 26.73 -7.75
N GLY A 652 21.98 25.51 -7.54
CA GLY A 652 21.42 25.09 -6.25
C GLY A 652 22.41 25.24 -5.09
N SER A 653 23.69 24.97 -5.31
CA SER A 653 24.78 25.23 -4.36
C SER A 653 24.85 26.71 -3.94
N LYS A 654 24.79 27.64 -4.91
CA LYS A 654 24.79 29.09 -4.65
C LYS A 654 23.56 29.52 -3.86
N ILE A 655 22.39 29.00 -4.20
CA ILE A 655 21.14 29.28 -3.48
C ILE A 655 21.28 28.83 -2.02
N ARG A 656 21.84 27.65 -1.76
CA ARG A 656 22.08 27.17 -0.38
C ARG A 656 23.02 28.12 0.38
N VAL A 657 24.12 28.55 -0.23
CA VAL A 657 25.04 29.52 0.38
C VAL A 657 24.35 30.87 0.63
N CYS A 658 23.51 31.35 -0.29
CA CYS A 658 22.71 32.56 -0.06
C CYS A 658 21.85 32.45 1.20
N LEU A 659 21.17 31.32 1.37
CA LEU A 659 20.32 31.06 2.52
C LEU A 659 21.13 31.01 3.84
N ASP A 660 22.29 30.36 3.83
CA ASP A 660 23.19 30.31 5.00
C ASP A 660 23.67 31.72 5.39
N VAL A 661 24.10 32.52 4.42
CA VAL A 661 24.55 33.90 4.62
C VAL A 661 23.41 34.76 5.17
N PHE A 662 22.19 34.64 4.63
CA PHE A 662 21.04 35.36 5.15
C PHE A 662 20.71 34.96 6.59
N GLN A 663 20.83 33.67 6.92
CA GLN A 663 20.61 33.19 8.29
C GLN A 663 21.68 33.74 9.26
N GLU A 664 22.95 33.70 8.87
CA GLU A 664 24.08 34.21 9.66
C GLU A 664 23.98 35.71 9.93
N GLN A 665 23.41 36.46 8.98
CA GLN A 665 23.16 37.89 9.13
C GLN A 665 21.82 38.21 9.83
N GLY A 666 21.04 37.19 10.20
CA GLY A 666 19.77 37.34 10.91
C GLY A 666 18.64 37.90 10.03
N LEU A 667 18.72 37.76 8.71
CA LEU A 667 17.66 38.13 7.77
C LEU A 667 16.55 37.09 7.67
N LEU A 668 16.88 35.83 7.98
CA LEU A 668 15.94 34.72 8.03
C LEU A 668 16.33 33.68 9.08
N GLN A 669 15.42 32.78 9.38
CA GLN A 669 15.65 31.53 10.11
C GLN A 669 15.16 30.35 9.28
N MET A 670 15.90 29.25 9.27
CA MET A 670 15.52 28.02 8.57
C MET A 670 15.23 26.88 9.52
N GLU A 671 14.14 26.15 9.25
CA GLU A 671 13.79 24.87 9.88
C GLU A 671 13.69 23.81 8.78
N GLN A 672 14.52 22.79 8.84
CA GLN A 672 14.42 21.65 7.92
C GLN A 672 13.36 20.66 8.43
N ARG A 673 12.40 20.31 7.57
CA ARG A 673 11.40 19.25 7.78
C ARG A 673 11.60 18.12 6.76
N PRO A 674 10.99 16.93 6.93
CA PRO A 674 11.19 15.75 6.07
C PRO A 674 11.30 15.99 4.56
N LYS A 675 10.40 16.81 4.00
CA LYS A 675 10.31 17.07 2.55
C LYS A 675 10.35 18.56 2.20
N VAL A 676 10.42 19.44 3.20
CA VAL A 676 10.30 20.88 3.01
C VAL A 676 11.27 21.63 3.89
N LEU A 677 11.81 22.72 3.35
CA LEU A 677 12.55 23.75 4.06
C LEU A 677 11.56 24.86 4.42
N VAL A 678 11.44 25.15 5.71
CA VAL A 678 10.64 26.27 6.22
C VAL A 678 11.58 27.43 6.48
N ILE A 679 11.32 28.57 5.83
CA ILE A 679 12.13 29.78 5.91
C ILE A 679 11.26 30.89 6.49
N HIS A 680 11.61 31.36 7.68
CA HIS A 680 11.00 32.51 8.34
C HIS A 680 11.83 33.75 8.02
N LEU A 681 11.23 34.75 7.39
CA LEU A 681 11.90 36.02 7.13
C LEU A 681 11.84 36.88 8.40
N THR A 682 13.02 37.23 8.93
CA THR A 682 13.18 37.99 10.19
C THR A 682 13.80 39.36 9.97
N SER A 683 13.87 39.82 8.71
CA SER A 683 14.59 41.03 8.38
C SER A 683 14.00 42.30 9.02
N ASP A 684 12.69 42.41 9.22
CA ASP A 684 12.01 43.60 9.78
C ASP A 684 12.52 44.96 9.23
N GLY A 685 12.96 45.00 7.96
CA GLY A 685 13.53 46.21 7.33
C GLY A 685 15.01 46.49 7.64
N LYS A 686 15.69 45.61 8.39
CA LYS A 686 17.11 45.67 8.74
C LYS A 686 17.99 45.56 7.49
N LYS A 687 18.88 46.54 7.30
CA LYS A 687 19.99 46.46 6.34
C LYS A 687 21.19 45.81 7.02
N VAL A 688 21.79 44.82 6.37
CA VAL A 688 22.95 44.08 6.86
C VAL A 688 24.03 44.02 5.79
N ASP A 689 25.28 43.89 6.22
CA ASP A 689 26.42 43.71 5.33
C ASP A 689 26.69 42.20 5.14
N LEU A 690 26.32 41.67 3.98
CA LEU A 690 26.48 40.24 3.67
C LEU A 690 27.96 39.80 3.63
N GLU A 691 28.88 40.74 3.42
CA GLU A 691 30.34 40.48 3.41
C GLU A 691 30.89 40.12 4.80
N GLN A 692 30.12 40.35 5.86
CA GLN A 692 30.45 39.95 7.22
C GLN A 692 30.02 38.52 7.57
N SER A 693 29.43 37.77 6.64
CA SER A 693 29.08 36.36 6.87
C SER A 693 30.35 35.51 7.01
N PRO A 694 30.47 34.69 8.08
CA PRO A 694 31.55 33.72 8.23
C PRO A 694 31.66 32.77 7.03
N THR A 695 30.52 32.32 6.49
CA THR A 695 30.50 31.43 5.32
C THR A 695 31.09 32.12 4.08
N LEU A 696 30.67 33.36 3.81
CA LEU A 696 31.15 34.07 2.62
C LEU A 696 32.62 34.46 2.73
N GLN A 697 33.08 34.89 3.91
CA GLN A 697 34.50 35.19 4.17
C GLN A 697 35.37 33.96 3.95
N HIS A 698 34.97 32.82 4.52
CA HIS A 698 35.71 31.56 4.38
C HIS A 698 35.85 31.11 2.92
N LEU A 699 34.76 31.19 2.14
CA LEU A 699 34.79 30.82 0.73
C LEU A 699 35.68 31.76 -0.10
N LYS A 700 35.64 33.08 0.16
CA LYS A 700 36.47 34.07 -0.52
C LYS A 700 37.95 33.96 -0.15
N GLU A 701 38.27 33.62 1.09
CA GLU A 701 39.64 33.34 1.53
C GLU A 701 40.22 32.14 0.79
N ARG A 702 39.45 31.05 0.66
CA ARG A 702 39.84 29.87 -0.13
C ARG A 702 40.06 30.20 -1.60
N LEU A 703 39.18 30.98 -2.21
CA LEU A 703 39.32 31.41 -3.61
C LEU A 703 40.59 32.24 -3.83
N LYS A 704 40.96 33.11 -2.87
CA LYS A 704 42.20 33.90 -2.92
C LYS A 704 43.46 33.06 -2.68
N ALA A 705 43.35 31.99 -1.87
CA ALA A 705 44.48 31.14 -1.52
C ALA A 705 44.90 30.19 -2.66
N GLY A 706 44.03 29.89 -3.62
CA GLY A 706 44.32 28.99 -4.74
C GLY A 706 44.56 27.53 -4.32
N ILE A 707 44.00 27.11 -3.18
CA ILE A 707 44.16 25.78 -2.55
C ILE A 707 42.88 24.96 -2.71
#